data_AF-A0A2G6PS78-F1
#
_entry.id   AF-A0A2G6PS78-F1
#
_cell.length_a   1.000
_cell.length_b   1.000
_cell.length_c   1.000
_cell.angle_alpha   90.00
_cell.angle_beta   90.00
_cell.angle_gamma   90.00
#
_symmetry.space_group_name_H-M   'P 1'
#
loop_
_entity.id
_entity.type
_entity.pdbx_description
1 polymer ?
#
loop_
_entity_poly.entity_id
_entity_poly.type
_entity_poly.pdbx_seq_one_letter_code
_entity_poly.pdbx_strand_id
1 'polypeptide(L)'
;MISFFQFFTQKLRLSNPWRYKVPLLISFCYFLLLAGNVDSFTSAMSFFAAIATTIGFMGFGYLTNDLADRKKDELAGKSNGTANLSVGSTSMLVIAFLAIAILPWLYLPLDEVSAICIFTELALFVLYAFPPFRLKERGILGVLTDSLYAHVVPGFLASWTFFLVGEKKYDDFYFFAGTLILWQLISGTRNIVSHHFKDFENDQVSGTNTFATHVGKDRVYTLMSRVLIPLEVIAFVAFLAVIQMEVGFLFAVVIVFLAFASINYRNGDSDTRAKHFTNTFLDRFYIHWFPYIIIFTLLFSNFEFWWLLVFHFLLFHPFVGRIGHRFSSKKEMSPSEPKPEKFAILSTNRNKYSETFIQAHIRLIREVVVYSDGYFPTSISLDRGNSWKELSSENNPENALIQSWKEQNVKAVLAEYGPAGAEVMHACQKANLPLIVHFHGFDAYREDALNHYGEQYKELFQLASKIVVVSADMKVQLLRLGCPEEKLRQITYGVDTDVFTTPDGSVERKNFIVCGRFVPKKAPLKTIQAFAKVVERHPDAKLTFVGEGELLNEAKELTKELGLENQIDFKGILSPREVATELQLHAIFVQHSVKTDQNDSEGTPLSILEAAATGLAIVSTKHAGIPEVIEDGKSGYLVQEGDVDAMAARMIELLEDQQLRRKFGENAQATIVKKYGQSEYIVQLENVLENAEVPATKEGKLSVWKKRLAVFAVLFILAEIGLRFVGYKPGVIEDYYFHKGEVVYDSILYADEVGITHIVPGAQLITDGEVNAEGFMSAIEFSQESVDAIRASGQKIVMLIGDSYTQGCCADSYNASFAQLLNQSEEYAVLNFGIPGADPVQYRLIVEKYAPLLKPDLILVAVYGGNDILEYDRTAKPFIPLSYPIKNGPWLNSEGPIYLTKQGTYFKNFNEAKEHYFDYFSLWGEENTFFEKTIRYSVILSRPYMKWKTKQRYEEIKDQMPKELEGQPYSNQNLTELNAFAKTREIPVQFTLIPSPSDVQSEVDLKKKYHFVFSGLPYSTPENMTPEDYDGLADANHFNNVGHRKFADFLTTLIEPTLTE
;
A
#
# COMPACT_ATOMS: atom_id res chain seq x y z
N MET A 1 -10.17 6.70 -21.70
CA MET A 1 -10.23 5.75 -20.55
C MET A 1 -10.69 6.42 -19.25
N ILE A 2 -10.09 7.52 -18.78
CA ILE A 2 -10.47 8.18 -17.50
C ILE A 2 -11.90 8.76 -17.52
N SER A 3 -12.31 9.46 -18.59
CA SER A 3 -13.69 10.00 -18.69
C SER A 3 -14.75 8.90 -18.87
N PHE A 4 -14.37 7.79 -19.54
CA PHE A 4 -15.17 6.57 -19.64
C PHE A 4 -15.34 5.93 -18.24
N PHE A 5 -14.27 5.78 -17.46
CA PHE A 5 -14.35 5.24 -16.11
C PHE A 5 -15.13 6.15 -15.13
N GLN A 6 -15.04 7.48 -15.29
CA GLN A 6 -15.82 8.46 -14.51
C GLN A 6 -17.32 8.40 -14.84
N PHE A 7 -17.68 8.27 -16.12
CA PHE A 7 -19.07 8.07 -16.52
C PHE A 7 -19.68 6.82 -15.86
N PHE A 8 -18.94 5.71 -15.85
CA PHE A 8 -19.39 4.44 -15.27
C PHE A 8 -19.47 4.49 -13.73
N THR A 9 -18.49 5.12 -13.08
CA THR A 9 -18.42 5.14 -11.60
C THR A 9 -19.30 6.20 -10.95
N GLN A 10 -19.54 7.35 -11.60
CA GLN A 10 -20.27 8.48 -11.04
C GLN A 10 -21.69 8.62 -11.62
N LYS A 11 -21.91 8.42 -12.92
CA LYS A 11 -23.25 8.55 -13.54
C LYS A 11 -24.06 7.26 -13.52
N LEU A 12 -23.42 6.11 -13.75
CA LEU A 12 -24.08 4.78 -13.70
C LEU A 12 -23.97 4.10 -12.31
N ARG A 13 -23.43 4.78 -11.30
CA ARG A 13 -23.32 4.31 -9.90
C ARG A 13 -22.63 2.95 -9.71
N LEU A 14 -21.79 2.54 -10.65
CA LEU A 14 -21.10 1.23 -10.59
C LEU A 14 -20.00 1.18 -9.51
N SER A 15 -19.67 2.30 -8.87
CA SER A 15 -18.61 2.37 -7.85
C SER A 15 -18.95 1.61 -6.55
N ASN A 16 -20.23 1.58 -6.15
CA ASN A 16 -20.69 0.85 -4.97
C ASN A 16 -20.61 -0.68 -5.15
N PRO A 17 -21.22 -1.30 -6.18
CA PRO A 17 -21.09 -2.74 -6.41
C PRO A 17 -19.65 -3.16 -6.70
N TRP A 18 -18.86 -2.33 -7.39
CA TRP A 18 -17.44 -2.59 -7.66
C TRP A 18 -16.62 -2.79 -6.38
N ARG A 19 -16.89 -1.99 -5.34
CA ARG A 19 -16.13 -2.07 -4.07
C ARG A 19 -16.61 -3.18 -3.14
N TYR A 20 -17.86 -3.61 -3.29
CA TYR A 20 -18.49 -4.53 -2.33
C TYR A 20 -18.61 -5.97 -2.86
N LYS A 21 -18.92 -6.17 -4.14
CA LYS A 21 -19.21 -7.50 -4.72
C LYS A 21 -18.00 -8.11 -5.42
N VAL A 22 -17.25 -7.29 -6.16
CA VAL A 22 -16.17 -7.75 -7.05
C VAL A 22 -14.95 -8.33 -6.32
N PRO A 23 -14.47 -7.80 -5.18
CA PRO A 23 -13.30 -8.36 -4.48
C PRO A 23 -13.48 -9.83 -4.10
N LEU A 24 -14.68 -10.21 -3.66
CA LEU A 24 -15.03 -11.59 -3.32
C LEU A 24 -15.09 -12.47 -4.57
N LEU A 25 -15.73 -12.00 -5.65
CA LEU A 25 -15.83 -12.73 -6.92
C LEU A 25 -14.47 -13.06 -7.53
N ILE A 26 -13.56 -12.08 -7.53
CA ILE A 26 -12.20 -12.26 -8.07
C ILE A 26 -11.38 -13.23 -7.19
N SER A 27 -11.68 -13.31 -5.90
CA SER A 27 -10.99 -14.23 -4.98
C SER A 27 -11.13 -15.70 -5.41
N PHE A 28 -12.21 -16.06 -6.12
CA PHE A 28 -12.38 -17.40 -6.69
C PHE A 28 -11.40 -17.67 -7.83
N CYS A 29 -11.15 -16.67 -8.68
CA CYS A 29 -10.12 -16.76 -9.71
C CYS A 29 -8.74 -16.96 -9.07
N TYR A 30 -8.42 -16.22 -7.99
CA TYR A 30 -7.14 -16.39 -7.27
C TYR A 30 -6.98 -17.79 -6.69
N PHE A 31 -8.05 -18.36 -6.13
CA PHE A 31 -8.02 -19.71 -5.59
C PHE A 31 -7.79 -20.77 -6.69
N LEU A 32 -8.47 -20.65 -7.83
CA LEU A 32 -8.29 -21.64 -8.90
C LEU A 32 -6.98 -21.48 -9.66
N LEU A 33 -6.39 -20.29 -9.67
CA LEU A 33 -4.99 -20.10 -10.09
C LEU A 33 -4.00 -20.74 -9.10
N LEU A 34 -4.35 -20.85 -7.81
CA LEU A 34 -3.56 -21.58 -6.83
C LEU A 34 -3.68 -23.09 -7.01
N ALA A 35 -4.88 -23.58 -7.32
CA ALA A 35 -5.16 -25.01 -7.48
C ALA A 35 -4.80 -25.55 -8.88
N GLY A 36 -4.90 -24.71 -9.91
CA GLY A 36 -4.64 -25.03 -11.31
C GLY A 36 -3.19 -24.78 -11.68
N ASN A 37 -2.52 -25.78 -12.25
CA ASN A 37 -1.16 -25.66 -12.76
C ASN A 37 -1.17 -24.94 -14.13
N VAL A 38 -1.45 -23.64 -14.13
CA VAL A 38 -1.58 -22.82 -15.37
C VAL A 38 -0.41 -21.87 -15.47
N ASP A 39 0.15 -21.73 -16.68
CA ASP A 39 1.22 -20.77 -16.95
C ASP A 39 0.77 -19.32 -16.67
N SER A 40 1.72 -18.45 -16.31
CA SER A 40 1.41 -17.09 -15.90
C SER A 40 0.77 -16.23 -17.00
N PHE A 41 1.00 -16.53 -18.29
CA PHE A 41 0.45 -15.73 -19.39
C PHE A 41 -1.02 -16.07 -19.66
N THR A 42 -1.35 -17.35 -19.77
CA THR A 42 -2.74 -17.83 -19.91
C THR A 42 -3.58 -17.44 -18.70
N SER A 43 -2.98 -17.52 -17.50
CA SER A 43 -3.59 -17.05 -16.24
C SER A 43 -3.93 -15.57 -16.28
N ALA A 44 -3.01 -14.72 -16.76
CA ALA A 44 -3.24 -13.28 -16.86
C ALA A 44 -4.34 -12.94 -17.86
N MET A 45 -4.34 -13.55 -19.05
CA MET A 45 -5.35 -13.28 -20.08
C MET A 45 -6.74 -13.75 -19.66
N SER A 46 -6.86 -14.94 -19.10
CA SER A 46 -8.13 -15.46 -18.56
C SER A 46 -8.65 -14.58 -17.41
N PHE A 47 -7.75 -14.06 -16.58
CA PHE A 47 -8.07 -13.13 -15.51
C PHE A 47 -8.63 -11.80 -16.02
N PHE A 48 -7.97 -11.12 -16.95
CA PHE A 48 -8.47 -9.86 -17.50
C PHE A 48 -9.79 -10.06 -18.28
N ALA A 49 -9.94 -11.18 -18.98
CA ALA A 49 -11.18 -11.55 -19.65
C ALA A 49 -12.34 -11.71 -18.65
N ALA A 50 -12.13 -12.41 -17.53
CA ALA A 50 -13.13 -12.57 -16.47
C ALA A 50 -13.51 -11.24 -15.79
N ILE A 51 -12.54 -10.32 -15.61
CA ILE A 51 -12.80 -8.96 -15.12
C ILE A 51 -13.69 -8.17 -16.09
N ALA A 52 -13.38 -8.23 -17.39
CA ALA A 52 -14.20 -7.58 -18.42
C ALA A 52 -15.63 -8.13 -18.42
N THR A 53 -15.80 -9.45 -18.37
CA THR A 53 -17.12 -10.10 -18.26
C THR A 53 -17.90 -9.62 -17.03
N THR A 54 -17.23 -9.51 -15.88
CA THR A 54 -17.83 -9.01 -14.63
C THR A 54 -18.30 -7.55 -14.75
N ILE A 55 -17.50 -6.68 -15.39
CA ILE A 55 -17.87 -5.28 -15.67
C ILE A 55 -19.10 -5.22 -16.58
N GLY A 56 -19.14 -6.06 -17.62
CA GLY A 56 -20.23 -6.15 -18.57
C GLY A 56 -21.55 -6.51 -17.91
N PHE A 57 -21.59 -7.63 -17.15
CA PHE A 57 -22.79 -8.07 -16.44
C PHE A 57 -23.26 -7.07 -15.39
N MET A 58 -22.34 -6.53 -14.57
CA MET A 58 -22.70 -5.53 -13.57
C MET A 58 -23.31 -4.28 -14.21
N GLY A 59 -22.69 -3.79 -15.27
CA GLY A 59 -23.18 -2.62 -15.98
C GLY A 59 -24.54 -2.84 -16.65
N PHE A 60 -24.75 -4.01 -17.25
CA PHE A 60 -26.04 -4.41 -17.80
C PHE A 60 -27.13 -4.52 -16.72
N GLY A 61 -26.83 -5.16 -15.58
CA GLY A 61 -27.77 -5.32 -14.46
C GLY A 61 -28.19 -3.99 -13.84
N TYR A 62 -27.25 -3.06 -13.62
CA TYR A 62 -27.58 -1.73 -13.09
C TYR A 62 -28.35 -0.88 -14.09
N LEU A 63 -27.94 -0.91 -15.36
CA LEU A 63 -28.61 -0.17 -16.42
C LEU A 63 -30.07 -0.65 -16.59
N THR A 64 -30.29 -1.96 -16.60
CA THR A 64 -31.64 -2.54 -16.71
C THR A 64 -32.52 -2.21 -15.51
N ASN A 65 -31.96 -2.22 -14.30
CA ASN A 65 -32.70 -1.83 -13.09
C ASN A 65 -33.07 -0.34 -13.10
N ASP A 66 -32.14 0.56 -13.40
CA ASP A 66 -32.41 2.00 -13.51
C ASP A 66 -33.41 2.32 -14.62
N LEU A 67 -33.38 1.59 -15.75
CA LEU A 67 -34.36 1.74 -16.82
C LEU A 67 -35.77 1.35 -16.38
N ALA A 68 -35.91 0.26 -15.63
CA ALA A 68 -37.20 -0.21 -15.15
C ALA A 68 -37.80 0.70 -14.05
N ASP A 69 -36.95 1.37 -13.27
CA ASP A 69 -37.37 2.26 -12.18
C ASP A 69 -37.46 3.74 -12.55
N ARG A 70 -37.06 4.14 -13.76
CA ARG A 70 -37.00 5.56 -14.22
C ARG A 70 -38.21 6.41 -13.82
N LYS A 71 -39.43 5.92 -14.05
CA LYS A 71 -40.67 6.64 -13.69
C LYS A 71 -40.93 6.67 -12.17
N LYS A 72 -40.59 5.61 -11.44
CA LYS A 72 -40.78 5.54 -9.97
C LYS A 72 -39.76 6.43 -9.26
N ASP A 73 -38.51 6.44 -9.71
CA ASP A 73 -37.46 7.26 -9.13
C ASP A 73 -37.72 8.75 -9.37
N GLU A 74 -38.22 9.12 -10.54
CA GLU A 74 -38.65 10.49 -10.87
C GLU A 74 -39.78 10.96 -9.94
N LEU A 75 -40.79 10.12 -9.70
CA LEU A 75 -41.89 10.41 -8.76
C LEU A 75 -41.44 10.48 -7.29
N ALA A 76 -40.37 9.76 -6.93
CA ALA A 76 -39.81 9.73 -5.57
C ALA A 76 -38.70 10.76 -5.34
N GLY A 77 -38.36 11.59 -6.34
CA GLY A 77 -37.25 12.54 -6.26
C GLY A 77 -35.86 11.91 -6.13
N LYS A 78 -35.72 10.60 -6.43
CA LYS A 78 -34.46 9.87 -6.37
C LYS A 78 -33.68 10.10 -7.66
N SER A 79 -32.36 10.27 -7.57
CA SER A 79 -31.53 10.31 -8.78
C SER A 79 -31.55 8.94 -9.48
N ASN A 80 -31.50 8.93 -10.81
CA ASN A 80 -31.51 7.73 -11.64
C ASN A 80 -30.50 7.91 -12.78
N GLY A 81 -29.65 6.90 -13.02
CA GLY A 81 -28.54 7.00 -13.98
C GLY A 81 -28.99 7.14 -15.44
N THR A 82 -30.27 6.86 -15.72
CA THR A 82 -30.87 6.91 -17.06
C THR A 82 -31.84 8.07 -17.25
N ALA A 83 -32.12 8.87 -16.20
CA ALA A 83 -33.11 9.94 -16.22
C ALA A 83 -32.90 10.95 -17.37
N ASN A 84 -31.64 11.30 -17.66
CA ASN A 84 -31.26 12.28 -18.68
C ASN A 84 -30.73 11.65 -19.98
N LEU A 85 -30.83 10.33 -20.15
CA LEU A 85 -30.35 9.64 -21.35
C LEU A 85 -31.46 9.56 -22.42
N SER A 86 -31.06 9.82 -23.67
CA SER A 86 -31.91 9.57 -24.83
C SER A 86 -32.06 8.07 -25.08
N VAL A 87 -33.10 7.67 -25.83
CA VAL A 87 -33.32 6.27 -26.22
C VAL A 87 -32.11 5.72 -26.99
N GLY A 88 -31.54 6.52 -27.91
CA GLY A 88 -30.34 6.12 -28.66
C GLY A 88 -29.11 5.88 -27.76
N SER A 89 -28.86 6.78 -26.80
CA SER A 89 -27.73 6.64 -25.86
C SER A 89 -27.91 5.42 -24.95
N THR A 90 -29.16 5.17 -24.54
CA THR A 90 -29.52 4.02 -23.71
C THR A 90 -29.27 2.71 -24.46
N SER A 91 -29.75 2.60 -25.70
CA SER A 91 -29.55 1.41 -26.54
C SER A 91 -28.06 1.15 -26.81
N MET A 92 -27.26 2.20 -27.05
CA MET A 92 -25.81 2.06 -27.22
C MET A 92 -25.13 1.54 -25.95
N LEU A 93 -25.54 2.01 -24.76
CA LEU A 93 -24.97 1.51 -23.50
C LEU A 93 -25.35 0.06 -23.23
N VAL A 94 -26.60 -0.35 -23.51
CA VAL A 94 -27.02 -1.74 -23.42
C VAL A 94 -26.17 -2.63 -24.32
N ILE A 95 -25.99 -2.24 -25.59
CA ILE A 95 -25.16 -2.97 -26.55
C ILE A 95 -23.70 -3.02 -26.08
N ALA A 96 -23.16 -1.91 -25.58
CA ALA A 96 -21.78 -1.84 -25.09
C ALA A 96 -21.54 -2.77 -23.89
N PHE A 97 -22.45 -2.80 -22.90
CA PHE A 97 -22.32 -3.68 -21.75
C PHE A 97 -22.48 -5.16 -22.12
N LEU A 98 -23.40 -5.49 -23.03
CA LEU A 98 -23.53 -6.85 -23.56
C LEU A 98 -22.26 -7.25 -24.33
N ALA A 99 -21.70 -6.36 -25.15
CA ALA A 99 -20.45 -6.62 -25.85
C ALA A 99 -19.29 -6.84 -24.87
N ILE A 100 -19.16 -6.02 -23.82
CA ILE A 100 -18.13 -6.19 -22.77
C ILE A 100 -18.33 -7.52 -22.00
N ALA A 101 -19.59 -7.94 -21.79
CA ALA A 101 -19.90 -9.20 -21.11
C ALA A 101 -19.56 -10.43 -21.97
N ILE A 102 -19.85 -10.36 -23.28
CA ILE A 102 -19.86 -11.51 -24.21
C ILE A 102 -18.55 -11.65 -25.00
N LEU A 103 -17.92 -10.55 -25.46
CA LEU A 103 -16.70 -10.62 -26.28
C LEU A 103 -15.52 -11.39 -25.61
N PRO A 104 -15.31 -11.33 -24.29
CA PRO A 104 -14.26 -12.13 -23.64
C PRO A 104 -14.41 -13.65 -23.88
N TRP A 105 -15.63 -14.13 -24.16
CA TRP A 105 -15.93 -15.54 -24.45
C TRP A 105 -15.54 -15.98 -25.86
N LEU A 106 -15.02 -15.08 -26.70
CA LEU A 106 -14.29 -15.47 -27.91
C LEU A 106 -12.89 -16.04 -27.58
N TYR A 107 -12.38 -15.73 -26.38
CA TYR A 107 -11.09 -16.21 -25.87
C TYR A 107 -11.27 -17.22 -24.73
N LEU A 108 -12.19 -16.97 -23.80
CA LEU A 108 -12.48 -17.90 -22.69
C LEU A 108 -13.15 -19.18 -23.20
N PRO A 109 -12.95 -20.33 -22.52
CA PRO A 109 -13.60 -21.58 -22.91
C PRO A 109 -15.13 -21.46 -22.75
N LEU A 110 -15.85 -21.48 -23.88
CA LEU A 110 -17.31 -21.41 -23.93
C LEU A 110 -17.90 -22.81 -24.19
N ASP A 111 -18.20 -23.53 -23.12
CA ASP A 111 -18.91 -24.81 -23.15
C ASP A 111 -20.40 -24.65 -22.79
N GLU A 112 -21.16 -25.74 -22.81
CA GLU A 112 -22.60 -25.73 -22.54
C GLU A 112 -22.93 -25.13 -21.16
N VAL A 113 -22.12 -25.45 -20.14
CA VAL A 113 -22.31 -24.97 -18.76
C VAL A 113 -22.07 -23.46 -18.68
N SER A 114 -20.99 -22.97 -19.30
CA SER A 114 -20.68 -21.53 -19.37
C SER A 114 -21.79 -20.76 -20.09
N ALA A 115 -22.27 -21.28 -21.23
CA ALA A 115 -23.36 -20.67 -21.99
C ALA A 115 -24.66 -20.58 -21.18
N ILE A 116 -25.02 -21.65 -20.45
CA ILE A 116 -26.18 -21.68 -19.55
C ILE A 116 -26.04 -20.63 -18.45
N CYS A 117 -24.88 -20.50 -17.83
CA CYS A 117 -24.64 -19.52 -16.77
C CYS A 117 -24.77 -18.07 -17.29
N ILE A 118 -24.17 -17.76 -18.44
CA ILE A 118 -24.26 -16.44 -19.09
C ILE A 118 -25.71 -16.09 -19.41
N PHE A 119 -26.45 -17.03 -20.01
CA PHE A 119 -27.85 -16.83 -20.32
C PHE A 119 -28.70 -16.63 -19.06
N THR A 120 -28.46 -17.46 -18.04
CA THR A 120 -29.16 -17.38 -16.74
C THR A 120 -28.93 -16.03 -16.07
N GLU A 121 -27.70 -15.55 -16.04
CA GLU A 121 -27.33 -14.25 -15.48
C GLU A 121 -28.10 -13.10 -16.16
N LEU A 122 -28.07 -13.04 -17.49
CA LEU A 122 -28.80 -12.03 -18.28
C LEU A 122 -30.32 -12.12 -18.08
N ALA A 123 -30.86 -13.34 -18.05
CA ALA A 123 -32.28 -13.55 -17.83
C ALA A 123 -32.72 -13.09 -16.44
N LEU A 124 -31.95 -13.40 -15.39
CA LEU A 124 -32.26 -13.00 -14.01
C LEU A 124 -32.30 -11.47 -13.86
N PHE A 125 -31.38 -10.71 -14.48
CA PHE A 125 -31.44 -9.24 -14.48
C PHE A 125 -32.75 -8.70 -15.07
N VAL A 126 -33.20 -9.26 -16.19
CA VAL A 126 -34.43 -8.83 -16.86
C VAL A 126 -35.67 -9.22 -16.04
N LEU A 127 -35.73 -10.45 -15.56
CA LEU A 127 -36.84 -10.97 -14.74
C LEU A 127 -36.97 -10.23 -13.40
N TYR A 128 -35.85 -9.81 -12.82
CA TYR A 128 -35.80 -9.03 -11.59
C TYR A 128 -36.39 -7.63 -11.79
N ALA A 129 -36.02 -6.94 -12.87
CA ALA A 129 -36.31 -5.53 -13.09
C ALA A 129 -37.67 -5.26 -13.78
N PHE A 130 -38.05 -6.02 -14.82
CA PHE A 130 -39.15 -5.64 -15.72
C PHE A 130 -40.47 -6.42 -15.51
N PRO A 131 -41.65 -5.80 -15.77
CA PRO A 131 -42.94 -6.51 -15.85
C PRO A 131 -43.00 -7.53 -17.00
N PRO A 132 -43.85 -8.58 -16.94
CA PRO A 132 -44.82 -8.89 -15.88
C PRO A 132 -44.20 -9.57 -14.66
N PHE A 133 -42.93 -9.98 -14.71
CA PHE A 133 -42.28 -10.73 -13.64
C PHE A 133 -41.92 -9.84 -12.45
N ARG A 134 -41.07 -8.83 -12.66
CA ARG A 134 -40.60 -7.85 -11.66
C ARG A 134 -40.36 -8.50 -10.29
N LEU A 135 -39.50 -9.51 -10.26
CA LEU A 135 -39.35 -10.40 -9.10
C LEU A 135 -38.89 -9.66 -7.83
N LYS A 136 -38.24 -8.51 -7.96
CA LYS A 136 -37.82 -7.67 -6.82
C LYS A 136 -38.96 -7.23 -5.91
N GLU A 137 -40.20 -7.19 -6.40
CA GLU A 137 -41.41 -6.84 -5.63
C GLU A 137 -42.20 -8.07 -5.14
N ARG A 138 -41.63 -9.29 -5.28
CA ARG A 138 -42.30 -10.56 -4.95
C ARG A 138 -41.70 -11.24 -3.71
N GLY A 139 -41.39 -10.46 -2.68
CA GLY A 139 -40.95 -10.96 -1.37
C GLY A 139 -39.74 -11.90 -1.46
N ILE A 140 -39.91 -13.17 -1.05
CA ILE A 140 -38.84 -14.18 -1.05
C ILE A 140 -38.28 -14.46 -2.45
N LEU A 141 -39.11 -14.38 -3.51
CA LEU A 141 -38.63 -14.57 -4.88
C LEU A 141 -37.66 -13.48 -5.30
N GLY A 142 -37.86 -12.25 -4.82
CA GLY A 142 -36.92 -11.14 -5.04
C GLY A 142 -35.59 -11.38 -4.33
N VAL A 143 -35.63 -11.86 -3.09
CA VAL A 143 -34.45 -12.22 -2.29
C VAL A 143 -33.64 -13.34 -2.97
N LEU A 144 -34.29 -14.41 -3.40
CA LEU A 144 -33.64 -15.54 -4.07
C LEU A 144 -33.06 -15.13 -5.42
N THR A 145 -33.81 -14.37 -6.22
CA THR A 145 -33.36 -13.90 -7.54
C THR A 145 -32.12 -13.01 -7.39
N ASP A 146 -32.12 -12.06 -6.44
CA ASP A 146 -30.95 -11.21 -6.16
C ASP A 146 -29.74 -12.03 -5.73
N SER A 147 -29.95 -12.99 -4.82
CA SER A 147 -28.87 -13.87 -4.34
C SER A 147 -28.26 -14.70 -5.48
N LEU A 148 -29.09 -15.15 -6.44
CA LEU A 148 -28.64 -15.95 -7.57
C LEU A 148 -27.76 -15.13 -8.52
N TYR A 149 -28.24 -14.01 -9.05
CA TYR A 149 -27.46 -13.24 -10.03
C TYR A 149 -26.35 -12.41 -9.36
N ALA A 150 -26.48 -11.96 -8.11
CA ALA A 150 -25.46 -11.13 -7.50
C ALA A 150 -24.28 -11.91 -6.93
N HIS A 151 -24.46 -13.21 -6.63
CA HIS A 151 -23.48 -14.02 -5.90
C HIS A 151 -23.27 -15.40 -6.52
N VAL A 152 -24.32 -16.21 -6.63
CA VAL A 152 -24.19 -17.64 -6.99
C VAL A 152 -23.71 -17.83 -8.43
N VAL A 153 -24.44 -17.29 -9.40
CA VAL A 153 -24.16 -17.51 -10.83
C VAL A 153 -22.80 -16.92 -11.22
N PRO A 154 -22.44 -15.67 -10.85
CA PRO A 154 -21.12 -15.13 -11.19
C PRO A 154 -19.97 -15.86 -10.48
N GLY A 155 -20.15 -16.27 -9.21
CA GLY A 155 -19.13 -17.00 -8.47
C GLY A 155 -18.89 -18.40 -9.04
N PHE A 156 -19.95 -19.11 -9.42
CA PHE A 156 -19.85 -20.40 -10.08
C PHE A 156 -19.27 -20.28 -11.49
N LEU A 157 -19.72 -19.30 -12.28
CA LEU A 157 -19.20 -19.07 -13.64
C LEU A 157 -17.71 -18.77 -13.63
N ALA A 158 -17.25 -17.86 -12.76
CA ALA A 158 -15.83 -17.57 -12.60
C ALA A 158 -15.05 -18.83 -12.18
N SER A 159 -15.63 -19.65 -11.31
CA SER A 159 -14.99 -20.89 -10.87
C SER A 159 -14.90 -21.94 -11.97
N TRP A 160 -15.97 -22.10 -12.74
CA TRP A 160 -16.02 -23.04 -13.86
C TRP A 160 -15.04 -22.65 -14.98
N THR A 161 -14.97 -21.36 -15.31
CA THR A 161 -14.03 -20.85 -16.33
C THR A 161 -12.57 -21.17 -15.97
N PHE A 162 -12.16 -20.89 -14.74
CA PHE A 162 -10.76 -21.15 -14.32
C PHE A 162 -10.48 -22.64 -14.11
N PHE A 163 -11.50 -23.43 -13.81
CA PHE A 163 -11.38 -24.89 -13.84
C PHE A 163 -11.10 -25.42 -15.25
N LEU A 164 -11.81 -24.92 -16.27
CA LEU A 164 -11.57 -25.30 -17.67
C LEU A 164 -10.21 -24.83 -18.22
N VAL A 165 -9.70 -23.71 -17.70
CA VAL A 165 -8.37 -23.18 -18.06
C VAL A 165 -7.23 -23.98 -17.38
N GLY A 166 -7.52 -24.69 -16.29
CA GLY A 166 -6.56 -25.50 -15.53
C GLY A 166 -6.19 -26.83 -16.20
N GLU A 167 -4.90 -27.20 -16.18
CA GLU A 167 -4.44 -28.53 -16.64
C GLU A 167 -4.78 -29.66 -15.65
N LYS A 168 -4.95 -29.34 -14.36
CA LYS A 168 -5.33 -30.30 -13.31
C LYS A 168 -6.84 -30.51 -13.31
N LYS A 169 -7.28 -31.77 -13.45
CA LYS A 169 -8.64 -32.18 -13.06
C LYS A 169 -8.72 -32.15 -11.53
N TYR A 170 -9.47 -31.21 -10.98
CA TYR A 170 -9.82 -31.25 -9.56
C TYR A 170 -10.83 -32.40 -9.36
N ASP A 171 -10.36 -33.52 -8.79
CA ASP A 171 -11.12 -34.78 -8.70
C ASP A 171 -12.50 -34.60 -8.02
N ASP A 172 -12.64 -33.59 -7.16
CA ASP A 172 -13.86 -33.27 -6.40
C ASP A 172 -14.51 -31.93 -6.81
N PHE A 173 -14.45 -31.52 -8.09
CA PHE A 173 -14.89 -30.15 -8.49
C PHE A 173 -16.35 -29.91 -8.16
N TYR A 174 -17.20 -30.91 -8.34
CA TYR A 174 -18.63 -30.81 -8.01
C TYR A 174 -18.87 -30.62 -6.51
N PHE A 175 -18.00 -31.17 -5.66
CA PHE A 175 -18.08 -30.97 -4.20
C PHE A 175 -17.64 -29.55 -3.82
N PHE A 176 -16.54 -29.06 -4.42
CA PHE A 176 -16.13 -27.66 -4.31
C PHE A 176 -17.25 -26.70 -4.76
N ALA A 177 -17.79 -26.91 -5.96
CA ALA A 177 -18.88 -26.12 -6.50
C ALA A 177 -20.12 -26.16 -5.60
N GLY A 178 -20.49 -27.32 -5.05
CA GLY A 178 -21.61 -27.46 -4.12
C GLY A 178 -21.45 -26.61 -2.86
N THR A 179 -20.27 -26.63 -2.23
CA THR A 179 -20.00 -25.82 -1.03
C THR A 179 -19.94 -24.32 -1.34
N LEU A 180 -19.36 -23.94 -2.48
CA LEU A 180 -19.34 -22.57 -2.99
C LEU A 180 -20.76 -22.04 -3.21
N ILE A 181 -21.60 -22.77 -3.95
CA ILE A 181 -22.98 -22.39 -4.26
C ILE A 181 -23.79 -22.21 -2.98
N LEU A 182 -23.67 -23.15 -2.04
CA LEU A 182 -24.38 -23.09 -0.76
C LEU A 182 -23.99 -21.83 0.04
N TRP A 183 -22.70 -21.56 0.17
CA TRP A 183 -22.23 -20.38 0.88
C TRP A 183 -22.61 -19.08 0.18
N GLN A 184 -22.45 -18.99 -1.15
CA GLN A 184 -22.83 -17.79 -1.91
C GLN A 184 -24.33 -17.52 -1.85
N LEU A 185 -25.18 -18.55 -1.85
CA LEU A 185 -26.62 -18.38 -1.71
C LEU A 185 -26.99 -17.80 -0.33
N ILE A 186 -26.37 -18.31 0.74
CA ILE A 186 -26.63 -17.83 2.10
C ILE A 186 -26.08 -16.39 2.28
N SER A 187 -24.86 -16.12 1.79
CA SER A 187 -24.25 -14.78 1.84
C SER A 187 -25.06 -13.77 1.04
N GLY A 188 -25.53 -14.13 -0.17
CA GLY A 188 -26.38 -13.29 -1.00
C GLY A 188 -27.72 -13.01 -0.34
N THR A 189 -28.35 -14.04 0.24
CA THR A 189 -29.61 -13.90 0.97
C THR A 189 -29.45 -12.94 2.15
N ARG A 190 -28.37 -13.10 2.93
CA ARG A 190 -28.05 -12.21 4.05
C ARG A 190 -27.83 -10.76 3.58
N ASN A 191 -27.17 -10.55 2.44
CA ASN A 191 -26.91 -9.21 1.91
C ASN A 191 -28.19 -8.47 1.51
N ILE A 192 -29.06 -9.09 0.72
CA ILE A 192 -30.31 -8.45 0.27
C ILE A 192 -31.29 -8.29 1.44
N VAL A 193 -31.36 -9.24 2.36
CA VAL A 193 -32.19 -9.13 3.58
C VAL A 193 -31.68 -8.00 4.47
N SER A 194 -30.35 -7.84 4.62
CA SER A 194 -29.77 -6.71 5.36
C SER A 194 -30.04 -5.37 4.67
N HIS A 195 -30.12 -5.33 3.33
CA HIS A 195 -30.49 -4.13 2.57
C HIS A 195 -31.95 -3.75 2.83
N HIS A 196 -32.87 -4.71 2.66
CA HIS A 196 -34.29 -4.51 3.00
C HIS A 196 -34.51 -4.10 4.46
N PHE A 197 -33.70 -4.61 5.39
CA PHE A 197 -33.75 -4.20 6.79
C PHE A 197 -33.33 -2.73 7.01
N LYS A 198 -32.31 -2.25 6.27
CA LYS A 198 -31.85 -0.85 6.33
C LYS A 198 -32.88 0.09 5.71
N ASP A 199 -33.51 -0.32 4.62
CA ASP A 199 -34.45 0.51 3.87
C ASP A 199 -35.91 0.39 4.35
N PHE A 200 -36.18 -0.43 5.36
CA PHE A 200 -37.52 -0.78 5.83
C PHE A 200 -38.45 0.43 6.03
N GLU A 201 -37.97 1.50 6.68
CA GLU A 201 -38.77 2.70 6.95
C GLU A 201 -39.07 3.48 5.67
N ASN A 202 -38.09 3.59 4.76
CA ASN A 202 -38.26 4.22 3.45
C ASN A 202 -39.17 3.41 2.52
N ASP A 203 -39.07 2.08 2.55
CA ASP A 203 -39.91 1.16 1.78
C ASP A 203 -41.36 1.21 2.26
N GLN A 204 -41.57 1.32 3.58
CA GLN A 204 -42.89 1.49 4.17
C GLN A 204 -43.55 2.81 3.74
N VAL A 205 -42.80 3.92 3.74
CA VAL A 205 -43.30 5.25 3.31
C VAL A 205 -43.59 5.28 1.81
N SER A 206 -42.78 4.60 0.98
CA SER A 206 -42.94 4.57 -0.48
C SER A 206 -43.96 3.53 -0.98
N GLY A 207 -44.51 2.70 -0.10
CA GLY A 207 -45.42 1.60 -0.48
C GLY A 207 -44.73 0.47 -1.26
N THR A 208 -43.40 0.36 -1.16
CA THR A 208 -42.64 -0.68 -1.88
C THR A 208 -42.77 -2.02 -1.16
N ASN A 209 -43.22 -3.06 -1.86
CA ASN A 209 -43.43 -4.38 -1.27
C ASN A 209 -42.15 -5.21 -1.28
N THR A 210 -41.28 -5.00 -0.28
CA THR A 210 -40.05 -5.78 -0.08
C THR A 210 -40.25 -6.93 0.90
N PHE A 211 -39.27 -7.84 0.98
CA PHE A 211 -39.33 -8.95 1.95
C PHE A 211 -39.44 -8.44 3.39
N ALA A 212 -38.76 -7.34 3.71
CA ALA A 212 -38.79 -6.80 5.06
C ALA A 212 -40.13 -6.16 5.42
N THR A 213 -40.74 -5.40 4.51
CA THR A 213 -42.07 -4.80 4.71
C THR A 213 -43.17 -5.86 4.84
N HIS A 214 -43.01 -7.02 4.20
CA HIS A 214 -43.96 -8.13 4.29
C HIS A 214 -43.82 -8.96 5.58
N VAL A 215 -42.59 -9.23 6.02
CA VAL A 215 -42.30 -10.12 7.17
C VAL A 215 -42.24 -9.38 8.50
N GLY A 216 -41.90 -8.09 8.48
CA GLY A 216 -41.75 -7.23 9.65
C GLY A 216 -40.31 -7.16 10.17
N LYS A 217 -39.91 -5.95 10.61
CA LYS A 217 -38.54 -5.58 11.01
C LYS A 217 -37.93 -6.52 12.07
N ASP A 218 -38.68 -6.87 13.11
CA ASP A 218 -38.18 -7.70 14.22
C ASP A 218 -37.96 -9.17 13.83
N ARG A 219 -38.83 -9.70 12.96
CA ARG A 219 -38.69 -11.07 12.44
C ARG A 219 -37.52 -11.17 11.47
N VAL A 220 -37.32 -10.14 10.65
CA VAL A 220 -36.14 -10.03 9.76
C VAL A 220 -34.85 -9.98 10.58
N TYR A 221 -34.83 -9.18 11.66
CA TYR A 221 -33.69 -9.14 12.58
C TYR A 221 -33.40 -10.51 13.20
N THR A 222 -34.44 -11.21 13.65
CA THR A 222 -34.32 -12.56 14.25
C THR A 222 -33.80 -13.57 13.23
N LEU A 223 -34.34 -13.57 12.00
CA LEU A 223 -33.89 -14.42 10.91
C LEU A 223 -32.42 -14.16 10.57
N MET A 224 -32.03 -12.88 10.44
CA MET A 224 -30.66 -12.50 10.14
C MET A 224 -29.69 -12.94 11.25
N SER A 225 -30.00 -12.65 12.50
CA SER A 225 -29.11 -12.87 13.64
C SER A 225 -29.02 -14.33 14.09
N ARG A 226 -30.13 -15.08 14.09
CA ARG A 226 -30.18 -16.44 14.64
C ARG A 226 -30.04 -17.55 13.59
N VAL A 227 -30.27 -17.24 12.32
CA VAL A 227 -30.31 -18.25 11.25
C VAL A 227 -29.29 -17.94 10.17
N LEU A 228 -29.39 -16.79 9.49
CA LEU A 228 -28.54 -16.51 8.33
C LEU A 228 -27.06 -16.37 8.68
N ILE A 229 -26.70 -15.59 9.71
CA ILE A 229 -25.29 -15.40 10.11
C ILE A 229 -24.63 -16.73 10.55
N PRO A 230 -25.22 -17.54 11.45
CA PRO A 230 -24.64 -18.83 11.82
C PRO A 230 -24.49 -19.79 10.63
N LEU A 231 -25.52 -19.90 9.78
CA LEU A 231 -25.47 -20.75 8.59
C LEU A 231 -24.41 -20.29 7.60
N GLU A 232 -24.23 -18.98 7.42
CA GLU A 232 -23.21 -18.42 6.55
C GLU A 232 -21.80 -18.79 7.03
N VAL A 233 -21.54 -18.67 8.33
CA VAL A 233 -20.26 -19.06 8.93
C VAL A 233 -20.02 -20.57 8.77
N ILE A 234 -21.03 -21.41 9.00
CA ILE A 234 -20.91 -22.87 8.83
C ILE A 234 -20.62 -23.21 7.36
N ALA A 235 -21.37 -22.64 6.42
CA ALA A 235 -21.18 -22.87 5.00
C ALA A 235 -19.81 -22.36 4.52
N PHE A 236 -19.35 -21.21 5.03
CA PHE A 236 -18.03 -20.68 4.74
C PHE A 236 -16.92 -21.58 5.30
N VAL A 237 -17.06 -22.08 6.53
CA VAL A 237 -16.10 -23.03 7.12
C VAL A 237 -16.06 -24.34 6.34
N ALA A 238 -17.21 -24.84 5.87
CA ALA A 238 -17.26 -26.02 5.01
C ALA A 238 -16.55 -25.79 3.68
N PHE A 239 -16.79 -24.64 3.03
CA PHE A 239 -16.07 -24.24 1.82
C PHE A 239 -14.56 -24.13 2.06
N LEU A 240 -14.15 -23.53 3.18
CA LEU A 240 -12.74 -23.44 3.57
C LEU A 240 -12.12 -24.81 3.82
N ALA A 241 -12.85 -25.77 4.39
CA ALA A 241 -12.39 -27.13 4.63
C ALA A 241 -12.08 -27.85 3.31
N VAL A 242 -12.87 -27.61 2.25
CA VAL A 242 -12.61 -28.13 0.90
C VAL A 242 -11.35 -27.52 0.30
N ILE A 243 -11.11 -26.22 0.56
CA ILE A 243 -9.89 -25.52 0.15
C ILE A 243 -8.66 -25.94 1.01
N GLN A 244 -8.89 -26.45 2.22
CA GLN A 244 -7.85 -26.68 3.23
C GLN A 244 -6.82 -27.75 2.83
N MET A 245 -7.15 -28.63 1.89
CA MET A 245 -6.24 -29.68 1.39
C MET A 245 -4.95 -29.11 0.76
N GLU A 246 -4.93 -27.82 0.38
CA GLU A 246 -3.76 -27.13 -0.19
C GLU A 246 -3.29 -25.93 0.68
N VAL A 247 -4.09 -25.48 1.67
CA VAL A 247 -3.87 -24.18 2.37
C VAL A 247 -4.14 -24.23 3.88
N GLY A 248 -3.41 -25.08 4.61
CA GLY A 248 -3.58 -25.26 6.07
C GLY A 248 -3.47 -23.98 6.94
N PHE A 249 -2.73 -22.97 6.48
CA PHE A 249 -2.56 -21.67 7.18
C PHE A 249 -3.84 -20.81 7.21
N LEU A 250 -4.68 -20.91 6.17
CA LEU A 250 -5.89 -20.09 6.04
C LEU A 250 -6.89 -20.37 7.16
N PHE A 251 -6.99 -21.63 7.55
CA PHE A 251 -7.90 -22.12 8.59
C PHE A 251 -7.58 -21.49 9.96
N ALA A 252 -6.30 -21.40 10.32
CA ALA A 252 -5.87 -20.79 11.58
C ALA A 252 -6.17 -19.28 11.63
N VAL A 253 -5.91 -18.55 10.54
CA VAL A 253 -6.20 -17.11 10.44
C VAL A 253 -7.69 -16.83 10.50
N VAL A 254 -8.50 -17.62 9.80
CA VAL A 254 -9.96 -17.49 9.83
C VAL A 254 -10.52 -17.83 11.22
N ILE A 255 -10.02 -18.88 11.89
CA ILE A 255 -10.46 -19.22 13.26
C ILE A 255 -10.11 -18.10 14.25
N VAL A 256 -8.90 -17.55 14.19
CA VAL A 256 -8.50 -16.43 15.05
C VAL A 256 -9.37 -15.20 14.78
N PHE A 257 -9.65 -14.92 13.50
CA PHE A 257 -10.54 -13.83 13.11
C PHE A 257 -11.97 -14.04 13.61
N LEU A 258 -12.55 -15.23 13.44
CA LEU A 258 -13.89 -15.58 13.91
C LEU A 258 -13.98 -15.57 15.44
N ALA A 259 -12.93 -16.02 16.14
CA ALA A 259 -12.83 -15.96 17.60
C ALA A 259 -12.80 -14.50 18.09
N PHE A 260 -11.96 -13.66 17.46
CA PHE A 260 -11.88 -12.23 17.78
C PHE A 260 -13.19 -11.50 17.47
N ALA A 261 -13.82 -11.79 16.34
CA ALA A 261 -15.13 -11.24 15.98
C ALA A 261 -16.22 -11.69 16.97
N SER A 262 -16.19 -12.94 17.44
CA SER A 262 -17.13 -13.48 18.43
C SER A 262 -16.98 -12.83 19.81
N ILE A 263 -15.76 -12.58 20.26
CA ILE A 263 -15.48 -11.87 21.53
C ILE A 263 -16.01 -10.43 21.46
N ASN A 264 -15.71 -9.71 20.37
CA ASN A 264 -16.19 -8.33 20.21
C ASN A 264 -17.70 -8.25 20.00
N TYR A 265 -18.31 -9.25 19.36
CA TYR A 265 -19.75 -9.39 19.24
C TYR A 265 -20.45 -9.53 20.60
N ARG A 266 -19.84 -10.25 21.55
CA ARG A 266 -20.37 -10.41 22.92
C ARG A 266 -20.29 -9.13 23.75
N ASN A 267 -19.32 -8.27 23.49
CA ASN A 267 -19.07 -7.05 24.24
C ASN A 267 -19.80 -5.81 23.68
N GLY A 268 -20.52 -5.93 22.56
CA GLY A 268 -21.27 -4.84 21.93
C GLY A 268 -22.71 -4.67 22.47
N ASP A 269 -23.21 -3.44 22.41
CA ASP A 269 -24.57 -3.06 22.83
C ASP A 269 -25.66 -3.87 22.11
N SER A 270 -26.75 -4.23 22.81
CA SER A 270 -27.75 -5.21 22.35
C SER A 270 -28.51 -4.81 21.08
N ASP A 271 -28.72 -3.51 20.87
CA ASP A 271 -29.58 -3.00 19.79
C ASP A 271 -28.94 -3.03 18.40
N THR A 272 -27.63 -3.26 18.27
CA THR A 272 -26.95 -3.23 16.96
C THR A 272 -26.00 -4.38 16.67
N ARG A 273 -25.98 -5.44 17.50
CA ARG A 273 -25.03 -6.58 17.38
C ARG A 273 -24.99 -7.21 15.99
N ALA A 274 -26.13 -7.59 15.42
CA ALA A 274 -26.17 -8.27 14.12
C ALA A 274 -25.71 -7.36 12.97
N LYS A 275 -26.11 -6.08 12.99
CA LYS A 275 -25.71 -5.06 12.01
C LYS A 275 -24.21 -4.76 12.09
N HIS A 276 -23.66 -4.75 13.31
CA HIS A 276 -22.23 -4.53 13.52
C HIS A 276 -21.40 -5.74 13.07
N PHE A 277 -21.85 -6.97 13.35
CA PHE A 277 -21.15 -8.20 12.94
C PHE A 277 -21.08 -8.35 11.42
N THR A 278 -22.19 -8.13 10.71
CA THR A 278 -22.24 -8.27 9.25
C THR A 278 -21.38 -7.21 8.56
N ASN A 279 -21.62 -5.92 8.84
CA ASN A 279 -20.96 -4.81 8.11
C ASN A 279 -19.50 -4.56 8.58
N THR A 280 -19.15 -4.89 9.82
CA THR A 280 -17.82 -4.57 10.38
C THR A 280 -16.86 -5.76 10.32
N PHE A 281 -17.38 -6.98 10.43
CA PHE A 281 -16.53 -8.18 10.51
C PHE A 281 -16.64 -9.03 9.24
N LEU A 282 -17.79 -9.64 8.94
CA LEU A 282 -17.90 -10.56 7.79
C LEU A 282 -17.63 -9.89 6.45
N ASP A 283 -18.29 -8.77 6.17
CA ASP A 283 -18.12 -8.07 4.88
C ASP A 283 -16.70 -7.51 4.72
N ARG A 284 -16.16 -6.91 5.78
CA ARG A 284 -14.78 -6.43 5.74
C ARG A 284 -13.78 -7.57 5.58
N PHE A 285 -14.06 -8.74 6.15
CA PHE A 285 -13.23 -9.90 5.97
C PHE A 285 -13.23 -10.35 4.51
N TYR A 286 -14.41 -10.60 3.91
CA TYR A 286 -14.52 -11.01 2.51
C TYR A 286 -13.96 -10.00 1.52
N ILE A 287 -14.07 -8.69 1.82
CA ILE A 287 -13.66 -7.62 0.91
C ILE A 287 -12.17 -7.25 1.09
N HIS A 288 -11.67 -7.21 2.32
CA HIS A 288 -10.36 -6.62 2.61
C HIS A 288 -9.31 -7.60 3.12
N TRP A 289 -9.70 -8.79 3.56
CA TRP A 289 -8.75 -9.77 4.12
C TRP A 289 -8.69 -11.01 3.25
N PHE A 290 -9.83 -11.62 2.95
CA PHE A 290 -9.93 -12.86 2.19
C PHE A 290 -9.15 -12.84 0.85
N PRO A 291 -9.26 -11.80 -0.01
CA PRO A 291 -8.53 -11.78 -1.28
C PRO A 291 -7.02 -11.72 -1.08
N TYR A 292 -6.55 -10.91 -0.11
CA TYR A 292 -5.13 -10.80 0.18
C TYR A 292 -4.57 -12.09 0.77
N ILE A 293 -5.32 -12.79 1.62
CA ILE A 293 -4.87 -14.07 2.19
C ILE A 293 -4.64 -15.08 1.06
N ILE A 294 -5.56 -15.17 0.09
CA ILE A 294 -5.39 -16.06 -1.07
C ILE A 294 -4.23 -15.62 -1.96
N ILE A 295 -4.11 -14.32 -2.28
CA ILE A 295 -2.99 -13.79 -3.07
C ILE A 295 -1.66 -14.08 -2.38
N PHE A 296 -1.52 -13.81 -1.07
CA PHE A 296 -0.28 -14.09 -0.36
C PHE A 296 0.05 -15.58 -0.38
N THR A 297 -0.95 -16.44 -0.18
CA THR A 297 -0.78 -17.89 -0.34
C THR A 297 -0.27 -18.24 -1.73
N LEU A 298 -0.89 -17.69 -2.77
CA LEU A 298 -0.47 -17.88 -4.17
C LEU A 298 0.96 -17.40 -4.41
N LEU A 299 1.37 -16.26 -3.84
CA LEU A 299 2.75 -15.77 -3.94
C LEU A 299 3.77 -16.65 -3.22
N PHE A 300 3.36 -17.29 -2.12
CA PHE A 300 4.21 -18.24 -1.41
C PHE A 300 4.38 -19.54 -2.19
N SER A 301 3.33 -20.00 -2.88
CA SER A 301 3.40 -21.20 -3.73
C SER A 301 4.09 -20.93 -5.06
N ASN A 302 3.79 -19.81 -5.72
CA ASN A 302 4.36 -19.41 -7.00
C ASN A 302 4.48 -17.87 -7.12
N PHE A 303 5.72 -17.36 -7.06
CA PHE A 303 6.01 -15.92 -7.07
C PHE A 303 5.69 -15.23 -8.41
N GLU A 304 5.50 -15.97 -9.51
CA GLU A 304 5.17 -15.39 -10.83
C GLU A 304 3.87 -14.56 -10.79
N PHE A 305 3.00 -14.83 -9.82
CA PHE A 305 1.75 -14.12 -9.60
C PHE A 305 1.86 -12.79 -8.82
N TRP A 306 3.07 -12.25 -8.59
CA TRP A 306 3.28 -10.97 -7.86
C TRP A 306 2.45 -9.80 -8.41
N TRP A 307 2.19 -9.81 -9.71
CA TRP A 307 1.38 -8.80 -10.39
C TRP A 307 -0.07 -8.79 -9.90
N LEU A 308 -0.61 -9.91 -9.38
CA LEU A 308 -1.95 -9.98 -8.80
C LEU A 308 -2.05 -9.14 -7.52
N LEU A 309 -1.00 -9.12 -6.69
CA LEU A 309 -0.98 -8.28 -5.49
C LEU A 309 -0.98 -6.80 -5.86
N VAL A 310 -0.14 -6.41 -6.82
CA VAL A 310 -0.09 -5.03 -7.32
C VAL A 310 -1.42 -4.66 -7.97
N PHE A 311 -1.98 -5.53 -8.82
CA PHE A 311 -3.22 -5.26 -9.52
C PHE A 311 -4.43 -5.19 -8.58
N HIS A 312 -4.55 -6.11 -7.62
CA HIS A 312 -5.61 -6.08 -6.60
C HIS A 312 -5.50 -4.81 -5.74
N PHE A 313 -4.29 -4.43 -5.36
CA PHE A 313 -4.05 -3.17 -4.67
C PHE A 313 -4.44 -1.97 -5.55
N LEU A 314 -4.09 -1.96 -6.84
CA LEU A 314 -4.45 -0.86 -7.74
C LEU A 314 -5.98 -0.72 -7.92
N LEU A 315 -6.69 -1.84 -8.03
CA LEU A 315 -8.14 -1.86 -8.22
C LEU A 315 -8.94 -1.50 -6.97
N PHE A 316 -8.52 -1.97 -5.80
CA PHE A 316 -9.34 -1.94 -4.59
C PHE A 316 -8.75 -1.09 -3.45
N HIS A 317 -7.50 -0.65 -3.54
CA HIS A 317 -6.91 0.18 -2.49
C HIS A 317 -7.30 1.67 -2.62
N PRO A 318 -7.72 2.34 -1.52
CA PRO A 318 -8.13 3.76 -1.53
C PRO A 318 -7.07 4.77 -1.97
N PHE A 319 -5.81 4.36 -2.14
CA PHE A 319 -4.69 5.23 -2.53
C PHE A 319 -4.72 5.57 -4.04
N VAL A 320 -5.16 4.63 -4.89
CA VAL A 320 -5.20 4.86 -6.35
C VAL A 320 -6.38 5.75 -6.78
N GLY A 321 -7.51 5.68 -6.07
CA GLY A 321 -8.61 6.63 -6.24
C GLY A 321 -8.21 8.09 -5.98
N ARG A 322 -7.22 8.32 -5.12
CA ARG A 322 -6.63 9.65 -4.87
C ARG A 322 -5.65 10.09 -5.96
N ILE A 323 -4.97 9.16 -6.62
CA ILE A 323 -4.07 9.43 -7.77
C ILE A 323 -4.90 9.76 -9.03
N GLY A 324 -6.00 9.03 -9.27
CA GLY A 324 -6.95 9.35 -10.35
C GLY A 324 -7.56 10.75 -10.21
N HIS A 325 -7.83 11.19 -8.98
CA HIS A 325 -8.28 12.55 -8.69
C HIS A 325 -7.21 13.62 -8.98
N ARG A 326 -5.92 13.30 -8.81
CA ARG A 326 -4.77 14.17 -9.11
C ARG A 326 -4.42 14.23 -10.61
N PHE A 327 -4.73 13.20 -11.39
CA PHE A 327 -4.50 13.19 -12.85
C PHE A 327 -5.69 13.71 -13.65
N SER A 328 -6.92 13.66 -13.11
CA SER A 328 -8.10 14.28 -13.74
C SER A 328 -8.15 15.81 -13.62
N SER A 329 -7.31 16.42 -12.78
CA SER A 329 -7.30 17.88 -12.54
C SER A 329 -6.43 18.67 -13.53
N LYS A 330 -5.95 18.05 -14.62
CA LYS A 330 -5.22 18.73 -15.71
C LYS A 330 -5.77 18.36 -17.10
N LYS A 331 -6.95 18.86 -17.45
CA LYS A 331 -7.23 19.53 -18.75
C LYS A 331 -8.71 19.91 -18.92
N GLU A 332 -8.94 21.22 -18.89
CA GLU A 332 -9.89 22.00 -19.71
C GLU A 332 -11.33 21.48 -19.84
N MET A 333 -12.14 21.78 -18.82
CA MET A 333 -13.49 22.32 -19.05
C MET A 333 -13.34 23.84 -19.16
N SER A 334 -14.04 24.47 -20.12
CA SER A 334 -14.25 25.92 -20.00
C SER A 334 -14.95 26.18 -18.66
N PRO A 335 -14.53 27.24 -17.95
CA PRO A 335 -14.78 27.35 -16.52
C PRO A 335 -16.26 27.62 -16.28
N SER A 336 -16.98 26.67 -15.67
CA SER A 336 -17.80 27.08 -14.54
C SER A 336 -16.80 27.49 -13.48
N GLU A 337 -16.77 28.77 -13.11
CA GLU A 337 -15.81 29.32 -12.16
C GLU A 337 -15.55 28.34 -11.00
N PRO A 338 -14.29 28.03 -10.66
CA PRO A 338 -14.00 27.26 -9.47
C PRO A 338 -14.67 27.99 -8.30
N LYS A 339 -15.57 27.30 -7.58
CA LYS A 339 -16.19 27.88 -6.39
C LYS A 339 -15.05 28.38 -5.49
N PRO A 340 -15.05 29.67 -5.12
CA PRO A 340 -13.97 30.22 -4.30
C PRO A 340 -13.82 29.39 -3.03
N GLU A 341 -12.57 29.11 -2.65
CA GLU A 341 -12.31 28.42 -1.39
C GLU A 341 -12.72 29.32 -0.22
N LYS A 342 -13.42 28.76 0.74
CA LYS A 342 -14.01 29.53 1.84
C LYS A 342 -13.35 29.25 3.18
N PHE A 343 -13.40 30.23 4.07
CA PHE A 343 -13.08 30.04 5.49
C PHE A 343 -14.35 29.79 6.29
N ALA A 344 -14.35 28.78 7.16
CA ALA A 344 -15.44 28.57 8.11
C ALA A 344 -15.14 29.34 9.39
N ILE A 345 -16.06 30.19 9.85
CA ILE A 345 -16.00 30.86 11.16
C ILE A 345 -17.05 30.23 12.06
N LEU A 346 -16.63 29.64 13.17
CA LEU A 346 -17.51 29.11 14.21
C LEU A 346 -17.67 30.17 15.30
N SER A 347 -18.84 30.80 15.35
CA SER A 347 -19.23 31.76 16.38
C SER A 347 -20.22 31.11 17.33
N THR A 348 -20.01 31.19 18.64
CA THR A 348 -20.91 30.54 19.61
C THR A 348 -22.32 31.13 19.62
N ASN A 349 -22.44 32.42 19.32
CA ASN A 349 -23.70 33.16 19.31
C ASN A 349 -23.97 33.80 17.95
N ARG A 350 -25.27 33.90 17.60
CA ARG A 350 -25.72 34.69 16.46
C ARG A 350 -25.71 36.17 16.84
N ASN A 351 -24.87 36.97 16.18
CA ASN A 351 -24.90 38.44 16.22
C ASN A 351 -24.90 39.07 17.63
N LYS A 352 -24.14 38.51 18.57
CA LYS A 352 -24.06 39.05 19.93
C LYS A 352 -23.38 40.42 19.95
N TYR A 353 -24.08 41.43 20.47
CA TYR A 353 -23.66 42.84 20.41
C TYR A 353 -22.29 43.13 21.02
N SER A 354 -21.86 42.32 22.00
CA SER A 354 -20.59 42.51 22.70
C SER A 354 -19.40 41.82 22.03
N GLU A 355 -19.63 41.03 20.99
CA GLU A 355 -18.61 40.27 20.25
C GLU A 355 -18.26 40.98 18.93
N THR A 356 -18.01 42.29 19.02
CA THR A 356 -17.73 43.16 17.86
C THR A 356 -16.51 42.72 17.05
N PHE A 357 -15.52 42.10 17.69
CA PHE A 357 -14.36 41.49 17.03
C PHE A 357 -14.75 40.28 16.16
N ILE A 358 -15.62 39.39 16.64
CA ILE A 358 -16.16 38.27 15.84
C ILE A 358 -16.97 38.82 14.66
N GLN A 359 -17.75 39.87 14.90
CA GLN A 359 -18.49 40.55 13.82
C GLN A 359 -17.53 41.18 12.79
N ALA A 360 -16.38 41.69 13.21
CA ALA A 360 -15.35 42.14 12.28
C ALA A 360 -14.78 40.98 11.45
N HIS A 361 -14.51 39.81 12.05
CA HIS A 361 -14.05 38.62 11.31
C HIS A 361 -15.08 38.19 10.26
N ILE A 362 -16.35 38.08 10.66
CA ILE A 362 -17.46 37.70 9.79
C ILE A 362 -17.65 38.69 8.64
N ARG A 363 -17.42 39.99 8.84
CA ARG A 363 -17.62 41.01 7.81
C ARG A 363 -16.41 41.20 6.88
N LEU A 364 -15.20 41.12 7.43
CA LEU A 364 -13.99 41.59 6.73
C LEU A 364 -13.12 40.47 6.18
N ILE A 365 -13.15 39.26 6.75
CA ILE A 365 -12.41 38.12 6.17
C ILE A 365 -13.05 37.76 4.82
N ARG A 366 -12.24 37.52 3.80
CA ARG A 366 -12.70 37.17 2.45
C ARG A 366 -13.34 35.78 2.43
N GLU A 367 -14.37 35.61 1.60
CA GLU A 367 -14.97 34.30 1.29
C GLU A 367 -15.30 33.43 2.53
N VAL A 368 -16.15 33.92 3.45
CA VAL A 368 -16.48 33.17 4.68
C VAL A 368 -17.82 32.47 4.63
N VAL A 369 -17.93 31.40 5.42
CA VAL A 369 -19.19 30.77 5.84
C VAL A 369 -19.23 30.77 7.36
N VAL A 370 -20.37 31.14 7.94
CA VAL A 370 -20.50 31.27 9.39
C VAL A 370 -21.34 30.12 9.93
N TYR A 371 -20.90 29.57 11.05
CA TYR A 371 -21.58 28.50 11.78
C TYR A 371 -21.81 28.95 13.22
N SER A 372 -22.96 28.59 13.81
CA SER A 372 -23.33 29.08 15.15
C SER A 372 -24.29 28.16 15.94
N ASP A 373 -24.81 28.70 17.05
CA ASP A 373 -25.69 28.08 18.05
C ASP A 373 -25.02 27.07 18.97
N GLY A 374 -24.00 27.54 19.69
CA GLY A 374 -23.28 26.78 20.70
C GLY A 374 -21.81 26.58 20.35
N TYR A 375 -21.07 25.91 21.25
CA TYR A 375 -19.66 25.55 21.01
C TYR A 375 -19.52 24.50 19.91
N PHE A 376 -20.47 23.56 19.84
CA PHE A 376 -20.67 22.73 18.65
C PHE A 376 -21.78 23.35 17.79
N PRO A 377 -21.50 23.76 16.54
CA PRO A 377 -22.47 24.51 15.75
C PRO A 377 -23.61 23.61 15.25
N THR A 378 -24.84 24.15 15.28
CA THR A 378 -26.04 23.48 14.74
C THR A 378 -26.68 24.24 13.59
N SER A 379 -26.23 25.46 13.30
CA SER A 379 -26.71 26.27 12.17
C SER A 379 -25.58 26.84 11.32
N ILE A 380 -25.92 27.17 10.08
CA ILE A 380 -25.06 27.75 9.06
C ILE A 380 -25.69 29.02 8.46
N SER A 381 -24.84 30.00 8.15
CA SER A 381 -25.15 31.19 7.38
C SER A 381 -24.17 31.34 6.21
N LEU A 382 -24.72 31.52 5.01
CA LEU A 382 -23.97 31.71 3.76
C LEU A 382 -23.78 33.18 3.37
N ASP A 383 -24.44 34.08 4.09
CA ASP A 383 -24.54 35.52 3.82
C ASP A 383 -24.06 36.33 5.02
N ARG A 384 -23.00 35.85 5.68
CA ARG A 384 -22.29 36.54 6.78
C ARG A 384 -23.19 36.87 7.98
N GLY A 385 -24.09 35.96 8.35
CA GLY A 385 -24.94 36.06 9.54
C GLY A 385 -26.31 36.72 9.32
N ASN A 386 -26.65 37.07 8.08
CA ASN A 386 -27.94 37.72 7.74
C ASN A 386 -29.10 36.72 7.70
N SER A 387 -28.87 35.50 7.21
CA SER A 387 -29.85 34.41 7.21
C SER A 387 -29.24 33.10 7.71
N TRP A 388 -30.04 32.29 8.40
CA TRP A 388 -29.62 31.06 9.06
C TRP A 388 -30.42 29.86 8.57
N LYS A 389 -29.73 28.73 8.43
CA LYS A 389 -30.32 27.42 8.16
C LYS A 389 -29.80 26.41 9.17
N GLU A 390 -30.64 25.50 9.63
CA GLU A 390 -30.20 24.38 10.45
C GLU A 390 -29.34 23.42 9.62
N LEU A 391 -28.30 22.86 10.24
CA LEU A 391 -27.54 21.77 9.68
C LEU A 391 -28.39 20.49 9.73
N SER A 392 -28.82 19.98 8.57
CA SER A 392 -29.66 18.79 8.52
C SER A 392 -28.92 17.53 8.98
N SER A 393 -29.52 16.72 9.86
CA SER A 393 -29.04 15.35 10.09
C SER A 393 -30.13 14.45 10.67
N GLU A 394 -30.32 13.27 10.07
CA GLU A 394 -31.17 12.21 10.61
C GLU A 394 -30.48 11.38 11.70
N ASN A 395 -29.15 11.44 11.93
CA ASN A 395 -28.49 10.54 12.91
C ASN A 395 -27.11 10.96 13.51
N ASN A 396 -26.40 12.01 13.05
CA ASN A 396 -25.10 12.42 13.64
C ASN A 396 -24.69 13.88 13.31
N PRO A 397 -24.64 14.81 14.30
CA PRO A 397 -24.27 16.22 14.10
C PRO A 397 -22.86 16.46 13.52
N GLU A 398 -21.88 15.64 13.89
CA GLU A 398 -20.49 15.75 13.41
C GLU A 398 -20.40 15.52 11.90
N ASN A 399 -21.11 14.51 11.40
CA ASN A 399 -21.15 14.21 9.98
C ASN A 399 -21.87 15.30 9.18
N ALA A 400 -22.92 15.92 9.74
CA ALA A 400 -23.61 17.04 9.11
C ALA A 400 -22.67 18.24 8.94
N LEU A 401 -21.89 18.57 9.99
CA LEU A 401 -20.91 19.64 9.94
C LEU A 401 -19.81 19.36 8.90
N ILE A 402 -19.24 18.15 8.90
CA ILE A 402 -18.22 17.74 7.92
C ILE A 402 -18.77 17.78 6.49
N GLN A 403 -20.01 17.34 6.28
CA GLN A 403 -20.67 17.37 4.98
C GLN A 403 -20.88 18.81 4.51
N SER A 404 -21.32 19.68 5.41
CA SER A 404 -21.48 21.11 5.13
C SER A 404 -20.16 21.76 4.69
N TRP A 405 -19.05 21.49 5.40
CA TRP A 405 -17.74 22.02 5.00
C TRP A 405 -17.31 21.60 3.60
N LYS A 406 -17.61 20.36 3.20
CA LYS A 406 -17.35 19.86 1.84
C LYS A 406 -18.21 20.59 0.80
N GLU A 407 -19.50 20.76 1.07
CA GLU A 407 -20.44 21.45 0.16
C GLU A 407 -20.08 22.91 -0.06
N GLN A 408 -19.56 23.56 0.99
CA GLN A 408 -19.15 24.96 0.96
C GLN A 408 -17.71 25.19 0.50
N ASN A 409 -16.98 24.13 0.15
CA ASN A 409 -15.57 24.20 -0.23
C ASN A 409 -14.70 24.92 0.82
N VAL A 410 -14.88 24.54 2.08
CA VAL A 410 -14.13 25.11 3.21
C VAL A 410 -12.69 24.62 3.17
N LYS A 411 -11.73 25.53 3.29
CA LYS A 411 -10.30 25.21 3.33
C LYS A 411 -9.66 25.25 4.71
N ALA A 412 -10.20 26.07 5.63
CA ALA A 412 -9.74 26.18 7.01
C ALA A 412 -10.90 26.60 7.93
N VAL A 413 -10.79 26.24 9.20
CA VAL A 413 -11.81 26.52 10.23
C VAL A 413 -11.22 27.42 11.30
N LEU A 414 -11.83 28.58 11.53
CA LEU A 414 -11.59 29.47 12.66
C LEU A 414 -12.65 29.22 13.72
N ALA A 415 -12.24 28.70 14.87
CA ALA A 415 -13.09 28.57 16.05
C ALA A 415 -12.90 29.77 16.98
N GLU A 416 -13.96 30.56 17.18
CA GLU A 416 -13.97 31.62 18.18
C GLU A 416 -14.23 30.99 19.55
N TYR A 417 -13.29 31.20 20.47
CA TYR A 417 -13.18 30.60 21.80
C TYR A 417 -12.61 29.16 21.84
N GLY A 418 -11.80 28.91 22.89
CA GLY A 418 -11.22 27.61 23.21
C GLY A 418 -12.22 26.44 23.24
N PRO A 419 -13.38 26.55 23.93
CA PRO A 419 -14.38 25.48 23.99
C PRO A 419 -14.92 25.09 22.61
N ALA A 420 -15.17 26.06 21.71
CA ALA A 420 -15.63 25.76 20.35
C ALA A 420 -14.57 24.96 19.59
N GLY A 421 -13.30 25.32 19.74
CA GLY A 421 -12.18 24.56 19.18
C GLY A 421 -12.13 23.11 19.70
N ALA A 422 -12.32 22.92 21.01
CA ALA A 422 -12.32 21.61 21.64
C ALA A 422 -13.48 20.70 21.14
N GLU A 423 -14.67 21.26 20.93
CA GLU A 423 -15.84 20.52 20.44
C GLU A 423 -15.71 20.07 18.98
N VAL A 424 -15.00 20.85 18.13
CA VAL A 424 -14.91 20.55 16.69
C VAL A 424 -13.60 19.92 16.24
N MET A 425 -12.61 19.78 17.13
CA MET A 425 -11.26 19.32 16.73
C MET A 425 -11.25 17.97 16.02
N HIS A 426 -12.10 17.02 16.46
CA HIS A 426 -12.22 15.71 15.82
C HIS A 426 -12.93 15.80 14.46
N ALA A 427 -13.91 16.68 14.32
CA ALA A 427 -14.58 16.93 13.05
C ALA A 427 -13.59 17.51 12.03
N CYS A 428 -12.80 18.52 12.42
CA CYS A 428 -11.75 19.10 11.58
C CYS A 428 -10.70 18.06 11.19
N GLN A 429 -10.27 17.22 12.13
CA GLN A 429 -9.33 16.13 11.87
C GLN A 429 -9.89 15.11 10.86
N LYS A 430 -11.15 14.67 11.02
CA LYS A 430 -11.83 13.75 10.08
C LYS A 430 -12.05 14.36 8.70
N ALA A 431 -12.34 15.67 8.65
CA ALA A 431 -12.47 16.43 7.41
C ALA A 431 -11.11 16.73 6.74
N ASN A 432 -10.00 16.50 7.46
CA ASN A 432 -8.65 16.92 7.06
C ASN A 432 -8.59 18.43 6.75
N LEU A 433 -9.17 19.24 7.65
CA LEU A 433 -9.15 20.69 7.60
C LEU A 433 -8.30 21.25 8.75
N PRO A 434 -7.45 22.25 8.49
CA PRO A 434 -6.71 22.93 9.55
C PRO A 434 -7.67 23.70 10.46
N LEU A 435 -7.52 23.46 11.76
CA LEU A 435 -8.24 24.18 12.81
C LEU A 435 -7.37 25.29 13.39
N ILE A 436 -7.89 26.51 13.40
CA ILE A 436 -7.33 27.67 14.09
C ILE A 436 -8.29 28.03 15.21
N VAL A 437 -7.78 28.25 16.43
CA VAL A 437 -8.62 28.60 17.58
C VAL A 437 -8.19 29.95 18.13
N HIS A 438 -9.13 30.88 18.27
CA HIS A 438 -8.88 32.20 18.82
C HIS A 438 -9.39 32.29 20.26
N PHE A 439 -8.49 32.53 21.21
CA PHE A 439 -8.82 32.74 22.62
C PHE A 439 -9.02 34.22 22.93
N HIS A 440 -10.05 34.53 23.74
CA HIS A 440 -10.52 35.91 23.92
C HIS A 440 -10.51 36.41 25.37
N GLY A 441 -10.33 35.53 26.35
CA GLY A 441 -10.23 35.88 27.75
C GLY A 441 -10.79 34.77 28.63
N PHE A 442 -12.11 34.73 28.80
CA PHE A 442 -12.75 33.80 29.76
C PHE A 442 -12.34 32.34 29.53
N ASP A 443 -12.17 31.96 28.27
CA ASP A 443 -11.77 30.62 27.82
C ASP A 443 -10.32 30.26 28.15
N ALA A 444 -9.45 31.24 28.37
CA ALA A 444 -8.07 31.01 28.79
C ALA A 444 -7.88 31.00 30.32
N TYR A 445 -8.80 31.63 31.07
CA TYR A 445 -8.58 31.89 32.50
C TYR A 445 -9.68 31.37 33.45
N ARG A 446 -10.96 31.43 33.09
CA ARG A 446 -12.05 31.18 34.04
C ARG A 446 -12.02 29.73 34.53
N GLU A 447 -12.07 29.53 35.85
CA GLU A 447 -11.83 28.21 36.45
C GLU A 447 -12.82 27.15 35.97
N ASP A 448 -14.10 27.47 35.82
CA ASP A 448 -15.11 26.52 35.35
C ASP A 448 -14.87 26.09 33.89
N ALA A 449 -14.45 27.01 33.02
CA ALA A 449 -14.07 26.71 31.65
C ALA A 449 -12.82 25.81 31.60
N LEU A 450 -11.80 26.11 32.42
CA LEU A 450 -10.58 25.31 32.51
C LEU A 450 -10.83 23.94 33.17
N ASN A 451 -11.72 23.85 34.16
CA ASN A 451 -12.09 22.59 34.79
C ASN A 451 -12.87 21.69 33.83
N HIS A 452 -13.70 22.28 32.96
CA HIS A 452 -14.48 21.53 31.98
C HIS A 452 -13.64 21.10 30.77
N TYR A 453 -12.90 22.04 30.17
CA TYR A 453 -12.19 21.82 28.89
C TYR A 453 -10.67 21.62 29.03
N GLY A 454 -10.07 21.80 30.20
CA GLY A 454 -8.61 21.83 30.36
C GLY A 454 -7.89 20.57 29.92
N GLU A 455 -8.46 19.38 30.15
CA GLU A 455 -7.91 18.13 29.61
C GLU A 455 -8.07 18.04 28.09
N GLN A 456 -9.21 18.47 27.54
CA GLN A 456 -9.43 18.54 26.09
C GLN A 456 -8.51 19.58 25.43
N TYR A 457 -8.14 20.66 26.12
CA TYR A 457 -7.20 21.65 25.60
C TYR A 457 -5.82 21.06 25.32
N LYS A 458 -5.36 20.08 26.11
CA LYS A 458 -4.09 19.39 25.82
C LYS A 458 -4.13 18.69 24.46
N GLU A 459 -5.26 18.05 24.12
CA GLU A 459 -5.47 17.44 22.81
C GLU A 459 -5.67 18.50 21.72
N LEU A 460 -6.47 19.54 22.01
CA LEU A 460 -6.70 20.67 21.11
C LEU A 460 -5.38 21.31 20.68
N PHE A 461 -4.46 21.56 21.61
CA PHE A 461 -3.16 22.13 21.30
C PHE A 461 -2.30 21.21 20.43
N GLN A 462 -2.54 19.90 20.42
CA GLN A 462 -1.88 18.98 19.49
C GLN A 462 -2.53 18.96 18.11
N LEU A 463 -3.86 19.06 18.04
CA LEU A 463 -4.64 18.94 16.80
C LEU A 463 -4.84 20.26 16.04
N ALA A 464 -4.88 21.39 16.74
CA ALA A 464 -4.99 22.71 16.13
C ALA A 464 -3.70 23.04 15.36
N SER A 465 -3.86 23.68 14.21
CA SER A 465 -2.77 24.21 13.40
C SER A 465 -2.10 25.40 14.09
N LYS A 466 -2.93 26.34 14.56
CA LYS A 466 -2.51 27.59 15.23
C LYS A 466 -3.49 27.94 16.34
N ILE A 467 -2.96 28.56 17.38
CA ILE A 467 -3.72 29.11 18.50
C ILE A 467 -3.46 30.62 18.54
N VAL A 468 -4.51 31.42 18.40
CA VAL A 468 -4.45 32.89 18.40
C VAL A 468 -4.82 33.41 19.78
N VAL A 469 -4.04 34.36 20.29
CA VAL A 469 -4.26 35.03 21.58
C VAL A 469 -4.15 36.53 21.42
N VAL A 470 -4.83 37.30 22.26
CA VAL A 470 -4.97 38.76 22.08
C VAL A 470 -4.01 39.60 22.92
N SER A 471 -3.29 38.98 23.86
CA SER A 471 -2.33 39.62 24.76
C SER A 471 -1.16 38.70 25.11
N ALA A 472 -0.05 39.31 25.53
CA ALA A 472 1.13 38.61 26.02
C ALA A 472 0.84 37.85 27.32
N ASP A 473 0.01 38.42 28.21
CA ASP A 473 -0.44 37.74 29.42
C ASP A 473 -1.18 36.43 29.09
N MET A 474 -2.07 36.47 28.09
CA MET A 474 -2.80 35.28 27.64
C MET A 474 -1.88 34.26 26.96
N LYS A 475 -0.87 34.72 26.22
CA LYS A 475 0.18 33.84 25.68
C LYS A 475 0.85 33.07 26.82
N VAL A 476 1.25 33.74 27.91
CA VAL A 476 1.86 33.09 29.08
C VAL A 476 0.90 32.10 29.73
N GLN A 477 -0.38 32.44 29.83
CA GLN A 477 -1.39 31.55 30.38
C GLN A 477 -1.57 30.27 29.54
N LEU A 478 -1.69 30.37 28.21
CA LEU A 478 -1.85 29.18 27.37
C LEU A 478 -0.58 28.31 27.33
N LEU A 479 0.61 28.91 27.43
CA LEU A 479 1.86 28.17 27.63
C LEU A 479 1.81 27.33 28.93
N ARG A 480 1.30 27.90 30.02
CA ARG A 480 1.11 27.17 31.30
C ARG A 480 0.11 26.02 31.19
N LEU A 481 -0.92 26.18 30.36
CA LEU A 481 -1.89 25.11 30.06
C LEU A 481 -1.32 24.02 29.11
N GLY A 482 -0.09 24.16 28.64
CA GLY A 482 0.60 23.16 27.82
C GLY A 482 0.52 23.40 26.30
N CYS A 483 0.15 24.61 25.87
CA CYS A 483 0.18 24.96 24.45
C CYS A 483 1.63 25.07 23.94
N PRO A 484 2.02 24.41 22.83
CA PRO A 484 3.35 24.58 22.25
C PRO A 484 3.57 26.00 21.72
N GLU A 485 4.73 26.60 22.04
CA GLU A 485 5.03 27.99 21.68
C GLU A 485 4.98 28.22 20.17
N GLU A 486 5.43 27.26 19.36
CA GLU A 486 5.47 27.35 17.90
C GLU A 486 4.07 27.46 17.26
N LYS A 487 3.01 27.06 17.99
CA LYS A 487 1.62 27.16 17.56
C LYS A 487 0.93 28.46 17.98
N LEU A 488 1.44 29.12 19.00
CA LEU A 488 0.87 30.37 19.51
C LEU A 488 1.18 31.54 18.59
N ARG A 489 0.16 32.35 18.30
CA ARG A 489 0.27 33.62 17.57
C ARG A 489 -0.46 34.70 18.35
N GLN A 490 0.29 35.70 18.81
CA GLN A 490 -0.33 36.86 19.44
C GLN A 490 -0.80 37.81 18.34
N ILE A 491 -2.11 38.03 18.28
CA ILE A 491 -2.75 39.00 17.39
C ILE A 491 -3.75 39.78 18.23
N THR A 492 -3.33 40.95 18.71
CA THR A 492 -4.19 41.88 19.46
C THR A 492 -5.27 42.44 18.54
N TYR A 493 -6.48 42.64 19.06
CA TYR A 493 -7.59 43.20 18.30
C TYR A 493 -7.24 44.53 17.63
N GLY A 494 -7.94 44.82 16.52
CA GLY A 494 -7.86 46.11 15.85
C GLY A 494 -9.15 46.93 15.94
N VAL A 495 -9.00 48.25 15.89
CA VAL A 495 -10.08 49.24 15.91
C VAL A 495 -10.40 49.76 14.51
N ASP A 496 -11.68 49.96 14.22
CA ASP A 496 -12.15 50.58 12.98
C ASP A 496 -11.87 52.09 13.02
N THR A 497 -10.75 52.51 12.45
CA THR A 497 -10.31 53.91 12.45
C THR A 497 -11.15 54.83 11.58
N ASP A 498 -12.05 54.28 10.74
CA ASP A 498 -12.99 55.08 9.95
C ASP A 498 -14.23 55.44 10.77
N VAL A 499 -14.62 54.58 11.72
CA VAL A 499 -15.73 54.82 12.66
C VAL A 499 -15.24 55.60 13.88
N PHE A 500 -14.15 55.16 14.51
CA PHE A 500 -13.62 55.75 15.74
C PHE A 500 -12.57 56.81 15.41
N THR A 501 -13.06 57.97 14.98
CA THR A 501 -12.25 59.14 14.61
C THR A 501 -12.26 60.21 15.69
N THR A 502 -11.22 61.03 15.72
CA THR A 502 -11.22 62.27 16.52
C THR A 502 -12.11 63.30 15.82
N PRO A 503 -13.00 64.00 16.55
CA PRO A 503 -13.86 65.04 16.01
C PRO A 503 -12.99 66.21 15.55
N ASP A 504 -13.55 67.02 14.65
CA ASP A 504 -12.94 68.31 14.40
C ASP A 504 -12.90 69.14 15.70
N GLY A 505 -11.90 70.01 15.86
CA GLY A 505 -11.64 70.74 17.11
C GLY A 505 -12.75 71.71 17.56
N SER A 506 -13.95 71.62 16.98
CA SER A 506 -15.14 72.39 17.31
C SER A 506 -15.89 71.84 18.54
N VAL A 507 -15.66 70.58 18.92
CA VAL A 507 -16.35 69.91 20.04
C VAL A 507 -15.58 70.13 21.34
N GLU A 508 -16.17 70.88 22.27
CA GLU A 508 -15.64 71.01 23.63
C GLU A 508 -15.85 69.70 24.41
N ARG A 509 -14.77 68.94 24.62
CA ARG A 509 -14.82 67.69 25.37
C ARG A 509 -14.71 67.92 26.87
N LYS A 510 -15.68 67.39 27.62
CA LYS A 510 -15.69 67.35 29.10
C LYS A 510 -16.07 65.95 29.58
N ASN A 511 -15.94 65.71 30.88
CA ASN A 511 -16.51 64.53 31.55
C ASN A 511 -15.90 63.17 31.17
N PHE A 512 -16.41 62.14 31.83
CA PHE A 512 -15.89 60.78 31.77
C PHE A 512 -16.87 59.84 31.05
N ILE A 513 -16.34 58.82 30.41
CA ILE A 513 -17.13 57.76 29.79
C ILE A 513 -16.54 56.38 30.07
N VAL A 514 -17.41 55.39 30.22
CA VAL A 514 -17.09 53.96 30.28
C VAL A 514 -17.93 53.24 29.24
N CYS A 515 -17.30 52.41 28.42
CA CYS A 515 -17.99 51.55 27.46
C CYS A 515 -17.65 50.08 27.74
N GLY A 516 -18.66 49.26 28.01
CA GLY A 516 -18.48 47.83 28.22
C GLY A 516 -19.59 47.16 29.04
N ARG A 517 -19.54 45.84 29.11
CA ARG A 517 -20.52 45.07 29.91
C ARG A 517 -20.40 45.33 31.41
N PHE A 518 -21.51 45.32 32.11
CA PHE A 518 -21.56 45.35 33.58
C PHE A 518 -21.31 43.96 34.16
N VAL A 519 -20.06 43.53 34.18
CA VAL A 519 -19.63 42.20 34.67
C VAL A 519 -18.49 42.34 35.69
N PRO A 520 -18.30 41.35 36.60
CA PRO A 520 -17.32 41.41 37.68
C PRO A 520 -15.91 41.80 37.23
N LYS A 521 -15.41 41.21 36.14
CA LYS A 521 -14.06 41.51 35.63
C LYS A 521 -13.88 42.93 35.08
N LYS A 522 -14.97 43.64 34.76
CA LYS A 522 -14.91 45.06 34.38
C LYS A 522 -15.02 46.00 35.59
N ALA A 523 -15.41 45.46 36.75
CA ALA A 523 -15.52 46.16 38.03
C ALA A 523 -16.21 47.54 37.94
N PRO A 524 -17.41 47.67 37.33
CA PRO A 524 -18.08 48.96 37.16
C PRO A 524 -18.36 49.66 38.50
N LEU A 525 -18.61 48.90 39.56
CA LEU A 525 -18.83 49.43 40.91
C LEU A 525 -17.58 50.17 41.44
N LYS A 526 -16.38 49.69 41.13
CA LYS A 526 -15.12 50.37 41.53
C LYS A 526 -14.92 51.68 40.77
N THR A 527 -15.29 51.71 39.49
CA THR A 527 -15.30 52.96 38.72
C THR A 527 -16.27 53.98 39.33
N ILE A 528 -17.46 53.56 39.76
CA ILE A 528 -18.44 54.43 40.43
C ILE A 528 -17.89 54.96 41.75
N GLN A 529 -17.24 54.10 42.56
CA GLN A 529 -16.60 54.52 43.82
C GLN A 529 -15.47 55.53 43.58
N ALA A 530 -14.67 55.35 42.51
CA ALA A 530 -13.62 56.29 42.16
C ALA A 530 -14.23 57.63 41.69
N PHE A 531 -15.30 57.57 40.89
CA PHE A 531 -16.00 58.76 40.42
C PHE A 531 -16.71 59.54 41.53
N ALA A 532 -17.20 58.87 42.59
CA ALA A 532 -17.76 59.54 43.77
C ALA A 532 -16.76 60.54 44.37
N LYS A 533 -15.49 60.13 44.49
CA LYS A 533 -14.38 60.99 44.97
C LYS A 533 -14.05 62.13 44.00
N VAL A 534 -14.26 61.93 42.69
CA VAL A 534 -14.15 63.01 41.70
C VAL A 534 -15.25 64.06 41.95
N VAL A 535 -16.49 63.63 42.19
CA VAL A 535 -17.64 64.51 42.43
C VAL A 535 -17.52 65.30 43.74
N GLU A 536 -16.89 64.74 44.77
CA GLU A 536 -16.55 65.47 46.00
C GLU A 536 -15.69 66.72 45.72
N ARG A 537 -14.83 66.67 44.70
CA ARG A 537 -13.95 67.78 44.30
C ARG A 537 -14.51 68.62 43.15
N HIS A 538 -15.24 68.00 42.23
CA HIS A 538 -15.83 68.62 41.03
C HIS A 538 -17.32 68.23 40.93
N PRO A 539 -18.23 68.95 41.64
CA PRO A 539 -19.64 68.57 41.73
C PRO A 539 -20.44 68.56 40.42
N ASP A 540 -19.92 69.26 39.39
CA ASP A 540 -20.47 69.35 38.04
C ASP A 540 -19.98 68.24 37.10
N ALA A 541 -18.99 67.44 37.50
CA ALA A 541 -18.48 66.32 36.73
C ALA A 541 -19.58 65.30 36.42
N LYS A 542 -19.57 64.77 35.20
CA LYS A 542 -20.48 63.71 34.75
C LYS A 542 -19.72 62.44 34.34
N LEU A 543 -20.37 61.30 34.49
CA LEU A 543 -19.88 60.01 34.01
C LEU A 543 -20.98 59.32 33.21
N THR A 544 -20.68 58.98 31.97
CA THR A 544 -21.58 58.22 31.10
C THR A 544 -21.15 56.76 31.07
N PHE A 545 -22.08 55.85 31.34
CA PHE A 545 -21.89 54.42 31.14
C PHE A 545 -22.68 53.92 29.92
N VAL A 546 -21.99 53.20 29.05
CA VAL A 546 -22.57 52.52 27.90
C VAL A 546 -22.39 51.01 28.05
N GLY A 547 -23.49 50.26 27.99
CA GLY A 547 -23.51 48.80 28.05
C GLY A 547 -24.56 48.24 29.00
N GLU A 548 -24.62 46.91 29.08
CA GLU A 548 -25.49 46.15 29.97
C GLU A 548 -24.73 44.99 30.64
N GLY A 549 -25.32 44.37 31.65
CA GLY A 549 -24.77 43.19 32.30
C GLY A 549 -25.38 42.93 33.67
N GLU A 550 -24.95 41.86 34.31
CA GLU A 550 -25.49 41.39 35.59
C GLU A 550 -25.31 42.41 36.72
N LEU A 551 -24.24 43.22 36.69
CA LEU A 551 -23.98 44.24 37.71
C LEU A 551 -24.66 45.59 37.44
N LEU A 552 -25.52 45.71 36.41
CA LEU A 552 -26.15 47.00 36.08
C LEU A 552 -27.09 47.49 37.19
N ASN A 553 -27.87 46.59 37.78
CA ASN A 553 -28.80 46.96 38.85
C ASN A 553 -28.03 47.38 40.12
N GLU A 554 -27.03 46.59 40.51
CA GLU A 554 -26.13 46.93 41.63
C GLU A 554 -25.41 48.27 41.39
N ALA A 555 -25.00 48.55 40.16
CA ALA A 555 -24.38 49.83 39.80
C ALA A 555 -25.34 51.01 39.95
N LYS A 556 -26.61 50.84 39.56
CA LYS A 556 -27.67 51.86 39.76
C LYS A 556 -28.01 52.06 41.24
N GLU A 557 -28.06 50.98 42.03
CA GLU A 557 -28.28 51.04 43.47
C GLU A 557 -27.13 51.77 44.17
N LEU A 558 -25.88 51.42 43.87
CA LEU A 558 -24.70 52.10 44.40
C LEU A 558 -24.67 53.59 44.01
N THR A 559 -25.07 53.91 42.78
CA THR A 559 -25.16 55.31 42.31
C THR A 559 -26.15 56.10 43.17
N LYS A 560 -27.28 55.51 43.54
CA LYS A 560 -28.28 56.11 44.42
C LYS A 560 -27.80 56.21 45.87
N GLU A 561 -27.17 55.18 46.40
CA GLU A 561 -26.58 55.18 47.75
C GLU A 561 -25.54 56.28 47.93
N LEU A 562 -24.75 56.56 46.89
CA LEU A 562 -23.74 57.61 46.88
C LEU A 562 -24.30 58.99 46.49
N GLY A 563 -25.59 59.12 46.18
CA GLY A 563 -26.22 60.39 45.79
C GLY A 563 -25.76 60.94 44.42
N LEU A 564 -25.32 60.05 43.51
CA LEU A 564 -24.73 60.41 42.21
C LEU A 564 -25.72 60.32 41.03
N GLU A 565 -27.03 60.21 41.31
CA GLU A 565 -28.08 60.03 40.30
C GLU A 565 -28.13 61.15 39.25
N ASN A 566 -27.69 62.35 39.62
CA ASN A 566 -27.62 63.49 38.69
C ASN A 566 -26.30 63.52 37.91
N GLN A 567 -25.27 62.80 38.34
CA GLN A 567 -23.91 62.83 37.78
C GLN A 567 -23.63 61.65 36.86
N ILE A 568 -24.31 60.52 37.05
CA ILE A 568 -24.10 59.30 36.27
C ILE A 568 -25.27 59.06 35.33
N ASP A 569 -24.97 58.93 34.02
CA ASP A 569 -25.96 58.57 33.00
C ASP A 569 -25.71 57.14 32.50
N PHE A 570 -26.78 56.34 32.41
CA PHE A 570 -26.72 54.95 31.92
C PHE A 570 -27.44 54.85 30.58
N LYS A 571 -26.68 54.80 29.48
CA LYS A 571 -27.21 54.81 28.10
C LYS A 571 -27.73 53.47 27.60
N GLY A 572 -27.44 52.36 28.30
CA GLY A 572 -27.75 51.01 27.82
C GLY A 572 -26.87 50.58 26.64
N ILE A 573 -27.35 49.65 25.82
CA ILE A 573 -26.62 49.14 24.65
C ILE A 573 -26.74 50.13 23.49
N LEU A 574 -25.59 50.52 22.92
CA LEU A 574 -25.50 51.38 21.75
C LEU A 574 -24.83 50.65 20.57
N SER A 575 -25.16 51.05 19.34
CA SER A 575 -24.46 50.58 18.15
C SER A 575 -23.03 51.14 18.09
N PRO A 576 -22.09 50.53 17.33
CA PRO A 576 -20.71 51.01 17.24
C PRO A 576 -20.58 52.49 16.83
N ARG A 577 -21.46 52.99 15.95
CA ARG A 577 -21.47 54.41 15.54
C ARG A 577 -21.99 55.35 16.62
N GLU A 578 -22.97 54.89 17.41
CA GLU A 578 -23.46 55.64 18.56
C GLU A 578 -22.40 55.66 19.68
N VAL A 579 -21.70 54.54 19.91
CA VAL A 579 -20.54 54.49 20.82
C VAL A 579 -19.46 55.47 20.36
N ALA A 580 -19.12 55.50 19.07
CA ALA A 580 -18.15 56.46 18.54
C ALA A 580 -18.60 57.91 18.77
N THR A 581 -19.87 58.22 18.52
CA THR A 581 -20.45 59.55 18.80
C THR A 581 -20.32 59.90 20.29
N GLU A 582 -20.68 58.99 21.19
CA GLU A 582 -20.57 59.23 22.63
C GLU A 582 -19.11 59.42 23.04
N LEU A 583 -18.17 58.59 22.57
CA LEU A 583 -16.75 58.78 22.81
C LEU A 583 -16.29 60.17 22.33
N GLN A 584 -16.73 60.63 21.16
CA GLN A 584 -16.34 61.94 20.62
C GLN A 584 -16.76 63.13 21.52
N LEU A 585 -17.86 63.00 22.27
CA LEU A 585 -18.39 64.01 23.18
C LEU A 585 -17.67 64.07 24.53
N HIS A 586 -16.94 63.02 24.91
CA HIS A 586 -16.29 62.91 26.21
C HIS A 586 -14.79 63.16 26.15
N ALA A 587 -14.20 63.49 27.31
CA ALA A 587 -12.78 63.86 27.39
C ALA A 587 -11.87 62.73 27.91
N ILE A 588 -12.40 61.90 28.81
CA ILE A 588 -11.62 60.89 29.55
C ILE A 588 -12.38 59.57 29.51
N PHE A 589 -11.71 58.51 29.08
CA PHE A 589 -12.23 57.15 29.17
C PHE A 589 -11.72 56.47 30.44
N VAL A 590 -12.61 55.81 31.17
CA VAL A 590 -12.27 55.14 32.43
C VAL A 590 -12.70 53.68 32.39
N GLN A 591 -11.84 52.76 32.84
CA GLN A 591 -12.20 51.36 32.99
C GLN A 591 -11.35 50.67 34.06
N HIS A 592 -11.97 50.14 35.12
CA HIS A 592 -11.24 49.59 36.28
C HIS A 592 -10.72 48.16 36.11
N SER A 593 -11.17 47.40 35.12
CA SER A 593 -10.87 45.96 34.91
C SER A 593 -9.98 45.22 35.93
N VAL A 594 -10.52 44.16 36.54
CA VAL A 594 -9.85 43.35 37.56
C VAL A 594 -9.94 41.88 37.21
N LYS A 595 -8.99 41.11 37.72
CA LYS A 595 -9.10 39.66 37.79
C LYS A 595 -10.08 39.28 38.90
N THR A 596 -11.03 38.40 38.60
CA THR A 596 -12.06 37.98 39.57
C THR A 596 -11.58 36.84 40.45
N ASP A 597 -12.32 36.55 41.51
CA ASP A 597 -12.07 35.39 42.40
C ASP A 597 -12.15 34.04 41.66
N GLN A 598 -12.91 33.97 40.55
CA GLN A 598 -12.99 32.80 39.67
C GLN A 598 -11.90 32.80 38.58
N ASN A 599 -10.85 33.58 38.78
CA ASN A 599 -9.73 33.75 37.86
C ASN A 599 -10.13 34.35 36.50
N ASP A 600 -11.38 34.83 36.31
CA ASP A 600 -11.81 35.45 35.03
C ASP A 600 -11.03 36.75 34.80
N SER A 601 -10.64 36.96 33.54
CA SER A 601 -9.77 38.06 33.13
C SER A 601 -10.24 38.62 31.78
N GLU A 602 -9.88 39.86 31.50
CA GLU A 602 -9.96 40.41 30.15
C GLU A 602 -8.89 39.77 29.27
N GLY A 603 -9.09 39.84 27.95
CA GLY A 603 -8.00 39.73 26.98
C GLY A 603 -7.34 41.10 26.81
N THR A 604 -7.59 41.73 25.66
CA THR A 604 -7.32 43.15 25.43
C THR A 604 -8.65 43.86 25.22
N PRO A 605 -9.10 44.77 26.11
CA PRO A 605 -10.40 45.40 25.97
C PRO A 605 -10.49 46.29 24.73
N LEU A 606 -11.36 45.93 23.77
CA LEU A 606 -11.55 46.70 22.55
C LEU A 606 -12.05 48.13 22.82
N SER A 607 -12.85 48.33 23.88
CA SER A 607 -13.33 49.65 24.31
C SER A 607 -12.21 50.65 24.61
N ILE A 608 -11.05 50.18 25.09
CA ILE A 608 -9.88 51.03 25.33
C ILE A 608 -9.23 51.43 24.00
N LEU A 609 -9.17 50.52 23.03
CA LEU A 609 -8.67 50.81 21.69
C LEU A 609 -9.59 51.81 20.97
N GLU A 610 -10.90 51.62 21.05
CA GLU A 610 -11.93 52.52 20.51
C GLU A 610 -11.80 53.92 21.10
N ALA A 611 -11.74 54.04 22.43
CA ALA A 611 -11.58 55.33 23.10
C ALA A 611 -10.25 56.03 22.77
N ALA A 612 -9.16 55.27 22.72
CA ALA A 612 -7.85 55.79 22.37
C ALA A 612 -7.79 56.27 20.89
N ALA A 613 -8.42 55.56 19.95
CA ALA A 613 -8.51 55.99 18.55
C ALA A 613 -9.31 57.29 18.37
N THR A 614 -10.33 57.49 19.20
CA THR A 614 -11.10 58.75 19.29
C THR A 614 -10.31 59.86 20.02
N GLY A 615 -9.10 59.60 20.51
CA GLY A 615 -8.21 60.59 21.11
C GLY A 615 -8.58 60.99 22.54
N LEU A 616 -9.20 60.10 23.31
CA LEU A 616 -9.49 60.33 24.73
C LEU A 616 -8.26 60.00 25.57
N ALA A 617 -8.07 60.74 26.67
CA ALA A 617 -7.12 60.31 27.69
C ALA A 617 -7.70 59.08 28.42
N ILE A 618 -6.86 58.07 28.66
CA ILE A 618 -7.29 56.80 29.25
C ILE A 618 -6.89 56.74 30.72
N VAL A 619 -7.81 56.35 31.60
CA VAL A 619 -7.51 55.92 32.97
C VAL A 619 -7.98 54.48 33.14
N SER A 620 -7.06 53.56 33.37
CA SER A 620 -7.38 52.15 33.52
C SER A 620 -6.45 51.45 34.51
N THR A 621 -6.45 50.12 34.52
CA THR A 621 -5.65 49.30 35.43
C THR A 621 -4.52 48.57 34.70
N LYS A 622 -3.50 48.16 35.45
CA LYS A 622 -2.44 47.26 34.98
C LYS A 622 -2.94 45.82 34.87
N HIS A 623 -3.92 45.59 33.99
CA HIS A 623 -4.65 44.33 33.84
C HIS A 623 -4.51 43.76 32.42
N ALA A 624 -4.24 42.46 32.32
CA ALA A 624 -4.20 41.70 31.07
C ALA A 624 -3.46 42.43 29.92
N GLY A 625 -4.09 42.61 28.75
CA GLY A 625 -3.48 43.28 27.60
C GLY A 625 -3.49 44.82 27.65
N ILE A 626 -4.03 45.46 28.69
CA ILE A 626 -4.13 46.92 28.78
C ILE A 626 -2.74 47.61 28.75
N PRO A 627 -1.72 47.15 29.49
CA PRO A 627 -0.38 47.75 29.47
C PRO A 627 0.36 47.61 28.13
N GLU A 628 -0.13 46.77 27.21
CA GLU A 628 0.46 46.61 25.89
C GLU A 628 -0.01 47.70 24.91
N VAL A 629 -1.22 48.22 25.15
CA VAL A 629 -1.87 49.21 24.26
C VAL A 629 -1.85 50.62 24.84
N ILE A 630 -1.73 50.76 26.17
CA ILE A 630 -1.59 52.05 26.87
C ILE A 630 -0.24 52.11 27.61
N GLU A 631 0.51 53.19 27.39
CA GLU A 631 1.78 53.48 28.03
C GLU A 631 1.54 54.41 29.25
N ASP A 632 1.73 53.86 30.44
CA ASP A 632 1.50 54.53 31.74
C ASP A 632 2.29 55.85 31.85
N GLY A 633 1.60 56.94 32.17
CA GLY A 633 2.16 58.27 32.29
C GLY A 633 2.43 59.00 30.96
N LYS A 634 2.04 58.42 29.81
CA LYS A 634 2.30 59.02 28.49
C LYS A 634 1.10 59.02 27.55
N SER A 635 0.42 57.88 27.40
CA SER A 635 -0.83 57.77 26.62
C SER A 635 -2.04 57.45 27.50
N GLY A 636 -1.84 57.37 28.80
CA GLY A 636 -2.90 57.17 29.79
C GLY A 636 -2.29 56.92 31.17
N TYR A 637 -3.14 56.71 32.15
CA TYR A 637 -2.75 56.29 33.49
C TYR A 637 -3.20 54.86 33.76
N LEU A 638 -2.28 54.04 34.27
CA LEU A 638 -2.56 52.68 34.68
C LEU A 638 -2.34 52.52 36.19
N VAL A 639 -3.41 52.29 36.93
CA VAL A 639 -3.37 52.05 38.39
C VAL A 639 -3.38 50.55 38.71
N GLN A 640 -3.18 50.18 39.96
CA GLN A 640 -3.28 48.78 40.38
C GLN A 640 -4.75 48.31 40.39
N GLU A 641 -4.96 47.03 40.13
CA GLU A 641 -6.30 46.43 40.24
C GLU A 641 -6.87 46.65 41.64
N GLY A 642 -8.14 47.05 41.72
CA GLY A 642 -8.80 47.34 43.00
C GLY A 642 -8.48 48.70 43.64
N ASP A 643 -7.50 49.45 43.15
CA ASP A 643 -7.08 50.73 43.74
C ASP A 643 -7.98 51.90 43.29
N VAL A 644 -9.10 52.04 44.00
CA VAL A 644 -10.13 53.08 43.75
C VAL A 644 -9.58 54.49 44.01
N ASP A 645 -8.74 54.66 45.03
CA ASP A 645 -8.18 55.96 45.40
C ASP A 645 -7.19 56.48 44.36
N ALA A 646 -6.29 55.61 43.88
CA ALA A 646 -5.38 55.99 42.81
C ALA A 646 -6.14 56.29 41.51
N MET A 647 -7.19 55.51 41.18
CA MET A 647 -7.99 55.79 39.99
C MET A 647 -8.66 57.16 40.07
N ALA A 648 -9.28 57.48 41.21
CA ALA A 648 -9.91 58.79 41.45
C ALA A 648 -8.89 59.94 41.32
N ALA A 649 -7.69 59.79 41.89
CA ALA A 649 -6.65 60.79 41.81
C ALA A 649 -6.24 61.08 40.35
N ARG A 650 -6.10 60.04 39.51
CA ARG A 650 -5.77 60.20 38.08
C ARG A 650 -6.92 60.76 37.25
N MET A 651 -8.16 60.43 37.61
CA MET A 651 -9.34 61.05 37.01
C MET A 651 -9.39 62.55 37.31
N ILE A 652 -9.15 62.96 38.56
CA ILE A 652 -9.11 64.38 38.97
C ILE A 652 -7.99 65.11 38.23
N GLU A 653 -6.79 64.54 38.18
CA GLU A 653 -5.62 65.14 37.52
C GLU A 653 -5.90 65.43 36.04
N LEU A 654 -6.43 64.45 35.29
CA LEU A 654 -6.76 64.65 33.87
C LEU A 654 -7.96 65.58 33.66
N LEU A 655 -8.87 65.69 34.63
CA LEU A 655 -9.97 66.64 34.57
C LEU A 655 -9.45 68.08 34.72
N GLU A 656 -8.52 68.30 35.66
CA GLU A 656 -7.91 69.60 35.97
C GLU A 656 -6.87 70.07 34.95
N ASP A 657 -6.05 69.16 34.40
CA ASP A 657 -5.00 69.50 33.43
C ASP A 657 -5.43 69.17 31.98
N GLN A 658 -5.99 70.16 31.30
CA GLN A 658 -6.40 70.05 29.89
C GLN A 658 -5.23 69.80 28.93
N GLN A 659 -4.04 70.34 29.20
CA GLN A 659 -2.89 70.16 28.30
C GLN A 659 -2.37 68.73 28.39
N LEU A 660 -2.24 68.21 29.61
CA LEU A 660 -1.86 66.81 29.86
C LEU A 660 -2.89 65.85 29.25
N ARG A 661 -4.19 66.10 29.48
CA ARG A 661 -5.28 65.31 28.90
C ARG A 661 -5.20 65.25 27.38
N ARG A 662 -5.02 66.40 26.72
CA ARG A 662 -4.87 66.47 25.26
C ARG A 662 -3.65 65.68 24.79
N LYS A 663 -2.50 65.88 25.44
CA LYS A 663 -1.25 65.17 25.11
C LYS A 663 -1.40 63.65 25.24
N PHE A 664 -2.08 63.18 26.29
CA PHE A 664 -2.32 61.76 26.50
C PHE A 664 -3.22 61.18 25.40
N GLY A 665 -4.32 61.88 25.08
CA GLY A 665 -5.22 61.48 23.99
C GLY A 665 -4.53 61.42 22.63
N GLU A 666 -3.73 62.44 22.29
CA GLU A 666 -2.95 62.48 21.05
C GLU A 666 -1.93 61.32 20.98
N ASN A 667 -1.22 61.03 22.08
CA ASN A 667 -0.27 59.91 22.14
C ASN A 667 -0.96 58.54 22.04
N ALA A 668 -2.10 58.38 22.69
CA ALA A 668 -2.91 57.16 22.65
C ALA A 668 -3.38 56.90 21.22
N GLN A 669 -4.01 57.91 20.60
CA GLN A 669 -4.47 57.84 19.22
C GLN A 669 -3.33 57.49 18.26
N ALA A 670 -2.21 58.22 18.33
CA ALA A 670 -1.08 58.00 17.43
C ALA A 670 -0.55 56.56 17.53
N THR A 671 -0.58 55.96 18.72
CA THR A 671 -0.17 54.57 18.93
C THR A 671 -1.20 53.61 18.35
N ILE A 672 -2.49 53.82 18.64
CA ILE A 672 -3.57 52.92 18.23
C ILE A 672 -3.77 52.93 16.71
N VAL A 673 -3.90 54.10 16.09
CA VAL A 673 -4.08 54.24 14.64
C VAL A 673 -2.90 53.62 13.87
N LYS A 674 -1.68 53.74 14.40
CA LYS A 674 -0.47 53.23 13.74
C LYS A 674 -0.30 51.71 13.85
N LYS A 675 -0.70 51.10 14.97
CA LYS A 675 -0.34 49.71 15.28
C LYS A 675 -1.52 48.74 15.36
N TYR A 676 -2.72 49.26 15.64
CA TYR A 676 -3.90 48.47 16.00
C TYR A 676 -5.09 48.81 15.10
N GLY A 677 -4.85 49.15 13.83
CA GLY A 677 -5.93 49.29 12.85
C GLY A 677 -6.61 47.95 12.56
N GLN A 678 -7.94 47.98 12.39
CA GLN A 678 -8.74 46.78 12.14
C GLN A 678 -8.35 46.08 10.82
N SER A 679 -7.97 46.83 9.80
CA SER A 679 -7.54 46.28 8.51
C SER A 679 -6.26 45.44 8.65
N GLU A 680 -5.23 45.97 9.33
CA GLU A 680 -3.97 45.26 9.58
C GLU A 680 -4.19 44.01 10.44
N TYR A 681 -5.05 44.12 11.44
CA TYR A 681 -5.48 43.00 12.29
C TYR A 681 -6.10 41.86 11.46
N ILE A 682 -7.06 42.18 10.59
CA ILE A 682 -7.73 41.18 9.75
C ILE A 682 -6.73 40.53 8.79
N VAL A 683 -5.84 41.31 8.17
CA VAL A 683 -4.80 40.76 7.28
C VAL A 683 -3.88 39.79 8.01
N GLN A 684 -3.50 40.08 9.26
CA GLN A 684 -2.70 39.15 10.07
C GLN A 684 -3.44 37.84 10.35
N LEU A 685 -4.72 37.91 10.71
CA LEU A 685 -5.55 36.73 10.96
C LEU A 685 -5.78 35.92 9.67
N GLU A 686 -6.06 36.57 8.54
CA GLU A 686 -6.17 35.90 7.24
C GLU A 686 -4.87 35.20 6.84
N ASN A 687 -3.71 35.82 7.06
CA ASN A 687 -2.43 35.18 6.82
C ASN A 687 -2.23 33.92 7.68
N VAL A 688 -2.72 33.91 8.92
CA VAL A 688 -2.71 32.70 9.76
C VAL A 688 -3.61 31.61 9.19
N LEU A 689 -4.81 31.97 8.72
CA LEU A 689 -5.76 31.03 8.12
C LEU A 689 -5.24 30.45 6.78
N GLU A 690 -4.65 31.29 5.94
CA GLU A 690 -4.15 30.92 4.61
C GLU A 690 -2.97 29.95 4.69
N ASN A 691 -2.08 30.15 5.66
CA ASN A 691 -0.89 29.33 5.85
C ASN A 691 -1.10 28.17 6.85
N ALA A 692 -2.34 27.91 7.25
CA ALA A 692 -2.64 26.86 8.21
C ALA A 692 -2.59 25.48 7.53
N GLU A 693 -1.83 24.57 8.12
CA GLU A 693 -1.74 23.18 7.68
C GLU A 693 -2.29 22.23 8.74
N VAL A 694 -2.85 21.09 8.32
CA VAL A 694 -3.29 20.04 9.25
C VAL A 694 -2.05 19.43 9.92
N PRO A 695 -1.92 19.50 11.26
CA PRO A 695 -0.77 18.92 11.95
C PRO A 695 -0.66 17.42 11.65
N ALA A 696 0.55 16.97 11.30
CA ALA A 696 0.82 15.54 11.14
C ALA A 696 0.68 14.84 12.50
N THR A 697 -0.42 14.13 12.73
CA THR A 697 -0.59 13.39 13.99
C THR A 697 0.44 12.28 14.12
N LYS A 698 1.32 12.40 15.13
CA LYS A 698 2.30 11.36 15.48
C LYS A 698 1.60 10.04 15.86
N GLU A 699 0.42 10.11 16.46
CA GLU A 699 -0.33 8.93 16.91
C GLU A 699 -1.02 8.15 15.78
N GLY A 700 -1.55 8.82 14.74
CA GLY A 700 -2.34 8.16 13.70
C GLY A 700 -1.53 7.22 12.80
N LYS A 701 -0.28 7.58 12.49
CA LYS A 701 0.61 6.71 11.71
C LYS A 701 1.33 5.69 12.59
N LEU A 702 1.82 6.07 13.77
CA LEU A 702 2.65 5.17 14.57
C LEU A 702 1.83 4.17 15.40
N SER A 703 0.65 4.51 15.92
CA SER A 703 -0.21 3.60 16.72
C SER A 703 -0.91 2.56 15.85
N VAL A 704 -1.47 2.99 14.71
CA VAL A 704 -2.08 2.06 13.75
C VAL A 704 -1.02 1.18 13.10
N TRP A 705 0.15 1.73 12.76
CA TRP A 705 1.25 0.91 12.25
C TRP A 705 1.79 -0.03 13.31
N LYS A 706 1.92 0.37 14.59
CA LYS A 706 2.28 -0.54 15.70
C LYS A 706 1.23 -1.62 15.96
N LYS A 707 -0.06 -1.29 15.92
CA LYS A 707 -1.16 -2.28 16.04
C LYS A 707 -1.20 -3.23 14.84
N ARG A 708 -1.01 -2.70 13.62
CA ARG A 708 -0.91 -3.51 12.39
C ARG A 708 0.36 -4.33 12.34
N LEU A 709 1.48 -3.80 12.86
CA LEU A 709 2.76 -4.49 12.98
C LEU A 709 2.69 -5.56 14.08
N ALA A 710 1.97 -5.31 15.18
CA ALA A 710 1.71 -6.30 16.21
C ALA A 710 0.81 -7.43 15.68
N VAL A 711 -0.27 -7.09 14.97
CA VAL A 711 -1.12 -8.07 14.29
C VAL A 711 -0.33 -8.82 13.22
N PHE A 712 0.45 -8.12 12.40
CA PHE A 712 1.32 -8.73 11.40
C PHE A 712 2.37 -9.64 12.06
N ALA A 713 3.00 -9.23 13.16
CA ALA A 713 3.96 -10.04 13.89
C ALA A 713 3.31 -11.29 14.48
N VAL A 714 2.10 -11.17 15.05
CA VAL A 714 1.33 -12.33 15.54
C VAL A 714 0.97 -13.26 14.38
N LEU A 715 0.47 -12.74 13.26
CA LEU A 715 0.14 -13.53 12.07
C LEU A 715 1.39 -14.19 11.45
N PHE A 716 2.52 -13.49 11.44
CA PHE A 716 3.81 -13.99 10.95
C PHE A 716 4.33 -15.13 11.84
N ILE A 717 4.23 -14.98 13.17
CA ILE A 717 4.60 -16.05 14.12
C ILE A 717 3.68 -17.26 13.97
N LEU A 718 2.37 -17.05 13.82
CA LEU A 718 1.42 -18.14 13.61
C LEU A 718 1.66 -18.85 12.26
N ALA A 719 2.02 -18.10 11.21
CA ALA A 719 2.41 -18.65 9.91
C ALA A 719 3.69 -19.49 10.02
N GLU A 720 4.72 -18.98 10.71
CA GLU A 720 5.96 -19.68 11.01
C GLU A 720 5.72 -21.01 11.73
N ILE A 721 4.85 -21.01 12.74
CA ILE A 721 4.50 -22.20 13.51
C ILE A 721 3.70 -23.18 12.63
N GLY A 722 2.69 -22.70 11.90
CA GLY A 722 1.85 -23.52 11.04
C GLY A 722 2.65 -24.23 9.94
N LEU A 723 3.57 -23.51 9.28
CA LEU A 723 4.44 -24.10 8.25
C LEU A 723 5.32 -25.22 8.81
N ARG A 724 5.84 -25.07 10.03
CA ARG A 724 6.63 -26.14 10.70
C ARG A 724 5.79 -27.37 10.99
N PHE A 725 4.52 -27.21 11.38
CA PHE A 725 3.62 -28.34 11.58
C PHE A 725 3.31 -29.10 10.29
N VAL A 726 3.33 -28.43 9.13
CA VAL A 726 3.13 -29.05 7.81
C VAL A 726 4.46 -29.58 7.22
N GLY A 727 5.53 -29.60 8.02
CA GLY A 727 6.82 -30.22 7.67
C GLY A 727 7.87 -29.28 7.06
N TYR A 728 7.59 -27.98 6.97
CA TYR A 728 8.54 -27.01 6.40
C TYR A 728 9.66 -26.69 7.40
N LYS A 729 10.92 -26.84 6.98
CA LYS A 729 12.10 -26.56 7.80
C LYS A 729 12.68 -25.17 7.50
N PRO A 730 12.97 -24.35 8.53
CA PRO A 730 13.59 -23.05 8.32
C PRO A 730 15.08 -23.20 7.96
N GLY A 731 15.57 -22.35 7.07
CA GLY A 731 17.00 -22.25 6.76
C GLY A 731 17.54 -23.28 5.77
N VAL A 732 16.72 -24.09 5.09
CA VAL A 732 17.17 -25.15 4.15
C VAL A 732 16.45 -25.04 2.80
N ILE A 733 17.16 -25.30 1.68
CA ILE A 733 16.63 -25.23 0.30
C ILE A 733 15.95 -26.53 -0.18
N GLU A 734 15.99 -27.61 0.61
CA GLU A 734 15.63 -29.00 0.21
C GLU A 734 14.39 -29.16 -0.72
N ASP A 735 13.40 -28.27 -0.67
CA ASP A 735 12.13 -28.43 -1.38
C ASP A 735 12.02 -27.88 -2.81
N TYR A 736 13.00 -27.14 -3.35
CA TYR A 736 12.85 -26.49 -4.67
C TYR A 736 13.58 -27.16 -5.84
N TYR A 737 14.37 -28.20 -5.57
CA TYR A 737 15.00 -28.98 -6.66
C TYR A 737 14.27 -30.28 -6.96
N PHE A 738 13.29 -30.72 -6.15
CA PHE A 738 12.70 -32.05 -6.28
C PHE A 738 11.18 -32.04 -6.06
N HIS A 739 10.44 -32.60 -7.01
CA HIS A 739 9.00 -32.86 -6.86
C HIS A 739 8.76 -33.91 -5.77
N LYS A 740 7.71 -33.69 -4.96
CA LYS A 740 7.22 -34.69 -3.98
C LYS A 740 6.87 -36.00 -4.70
N GLY A 741 7.68 -37.03 -4.49
CA GLY A 741 7.42 -38.39 -5.00
C GLY A 741 8.61 -39.04 -5.69
N GLU A 742 9.60 -38.27 -6.12
CA GLU A 742 10.86 -38.80 -6.60
C GLU A 742 11.90 -38.74 -5.47
N VAL A 743 12.42 -39.90 -5.09
CA VAL A 743 13.58 -39.98 -4.19
C VAL A 743 14.75 -39.46 -4.99
N VAL A 744 15.14 -38.22 -4.72
CA VAL A 744 16.33 -37.67 -5.31
C VAL A 744 17.32 -37.42 -4.20
N TYR A 745 18.34 -38.27 -4.21
CA TYR A 745 19.60 -38.06 -3.54
C TYR A 745 19.72 -38.39 -2.03
N ASP A 746 19.59 -39.67 -1.68
CA ASP A 746 20.25 -40.30 -0.51
C ASP A 746 21.80 -40.13 -0.56
N SER A 747 22.32 -39.00 -0.09
CA SER A 747 23.77 -38.74 -0.10
C SER A 747 24.54 -39.80 0.69
N ILE A 748 25.23 -40.71 -0.02
CA ILE A 748 26.15 -41.68 0.59
C ILE A 748 27.54 -41.04 0.59
N LEU A 749 28.03 -40.73 1.80
CA LEU A 749 29.36 -40.20 2.04
C LEU A 749 30.38 -41.35 2.07
N TYR A 750 31.42 -41.26 1.24
CA TYR A 750 32.55 -42.21 1.26
C TYR A 750 33.79 -41.59 1.88
N ALA A 751 34.56 -42.40 2.61
CA ALA A 751 35.79 -42.03 3.30
C ALA A 751 36.99 -42.81 2.75
N ASP A 752 38.11 -42.12 2.52
CA ASP A 752 39.43 -42.72 2.22
C ASP A 752 40.51 -42.21 3.20
N GLU A 753 41.79 -42.50 2.93
CA GLU A 753 42.93 -42.08 3.78
C GLU A 753 43.11 -40.55 3.86
N VAL A 754 42.43 -39.79 3.00
CA VAL A 754 42.55 -38.33 2.85
C VAL A 754 41.32 -37.59 3.38
N GLY A 755 40.14 -38.23 3.46
CA GLY A 755 38.92 -37.69 4.08
C GLY A 755 37.61 -38.15 3.41
N ILE A 756 36.53 -37.37 3.55
CA ILE A 756 35.16 -37.72 3.08
C ILE A 756 34.68 -36.84 1.90
N THR A 757 33.95 -37.40 0.91
CA THR A 757 33.40 -36.68 -0.28
C THR A 757 32.00 -37.18 -0.77
N HIS A 758 31.35 -36.49 -1.74
CA HIS A 758 29.90 -36.56 -2.10
C HIS A 758 29.57 -36.95 -3.57
N ILE A 759 28.52 -37.78 -3.83
CA ILE A 759 27.85 -38.02 -5.14
C ILE A 759 26.31 -38.11 -5.00
N VAL A 760 25.60 -37.86 -6.12
CA VAL A 760 24.15 -37.75 -6.34
C VAL A 760 23.48 -39.10 -6.80
N PRO A 761 22.60 -39.74 -6.00
CA PRO A 761 21.73 -40.93 -6.28
C PRO A 761 20.69 -40.94 -7.42
N GLY A 762 20.87 -41.86 -8.36
CA GLY A 762 20.00 -42.04 -9.52
C GLY A 762 20.80 -42.33 -10.78
N ALA A 763 22.10 -42.00 -10.76
CA ALA A 763 23.06 -42.60 -11.66
C ALA A 763 23.21 -44.09 -11.33
N GLN A 764 22.77 -44.98 -12.23
CA GLN A 764 23.24 -46.36 -12.22
C GLN A 764 24.70 -46.36 -12.64
N LEU A 765 25.57 -46.30 -11.63
CA LEU A 765 26.98 -46.65 -11.76
C LEU A 765 27.06 -48.15 -12.11
N ILE A 766 27.37 -48.47 -13.37
CA ILE A 766 27.85 -49.79 -13.75
C ILE A 766 29.24 -49.92 -13.11
N THR A 767 29.26 -50.39 -11.86
CA THR A 767 30.45 -50.53 -11.02
C THR A 767 30.75 -52.01 -10.98
N ASP A 768 31.92 -52.39 -11.49
CA ASP A 768 32.71 -53.54 -11.02
C ASP A 768 33.97 -53.70 -11.89
N GLY A 769 34.89 -52.74 -11.82
CA GLY A 769 36.23 -52.85 -12.41
C GLY A 769 37.28 -52.25 -11.47
N GLU A 770 38.29 -53.03 -11.08
CA GLU A 770 39.44 -52.52 -10.32
C GLU A 770 40.34 -51.65 -11.22
N VAL A 771 40.93 -50.59 -10.66
CA VAL A 771 41.96 -49.79 -11.33
C VAL A 771 43.23 -50.64 -11.39
N ASN A 772 43.72 -50.93 -12.59
CA ASN A 772 44.93 -51.73 -12.78
C ASN A 772 46.21 -50.95 -12.40
N ALA A 773 47.37 -51.61 -12.37
CA ALA A 773 48.63 -51.01 -11.92
C ALA A 773 49.12 -49.81 -12.75
N GLU A 774 48.55 -49.61 -13.94
CA GLU A 774 48.88 -48.54 -14.88
C GLU A 774 47.92 -47.33 -14.77
N GLY A 775 46.93 -47.45 -13.87
CA GLY A 775 45.96 -46.41 -13.58
C GLY A 775 44.85 -46.34 -14.62
N PHE A 776 44.30 -47.48 -15.07
CA PHE A 776 43.12 -47.56 -15.93
C PHE A 776 42.00 -48.37 -15.26
N MET A 777 40.74 -48.00 -15.49
CA MET A 777 39.59 -48.84 -15.16
C MET A 777 39.26 -49.76 -16.35
N SER A 778 40.06 -50.81 -16.46
CA SER A 778 39.97 -51.85 -17.49
C SER A 778 40.38 -53.18 -16.86
N ALA A 779 39.72 -54.28 -17.21
CA ALA A 779 40.13 -55.62 -16.80
C ALA A 779 41.44 -56.09 -17.48
N ILE A 780 41.96 -55.29 -18.43
CA ILE A 780 43.17 -55.56 -19.21
C ILE A 780 44.21 -54.47 -18.87
N GLU A 781 45.37 -54.88 -18.37
CA GLU A 781 46.57 -54.05 -18.33
C GLU A 781 47.09 -53.82 -19.74
N PHE A 782 47.42 -52.58 -20.11
CA PHE A 782 48.21 -52.25 -21.30
C PHE A 782 49.69 -52.60 -21.08
N SER A 783 49.93 -53.81 -20.63
CA SER A 783 51.25 -54.42 -20.68
C SER A 783 51.67 -54.56 -22.14
N GLN A 784 52.99 -54.61 -22.38
CA GLN A 784 53.51 -54.90 -23.71
C GLN A 784 52.90 -56.19 -24.28
N GLU A 785 52.61 -57.19 -23.44
CA GLU A 785 51.95 -58.45 -23.83
C GLU A 785 50.52 -58.24 -24.33
N SER A 786 49.71 -57.39 -23.69
CA SER A 786 48.33 -57.11 -24.14
C SER A 786 48.30 -56.32 -25.44
N VAL A 787 49.21 -55.36 -25.59
CA VAL A 787 49.37 -54.59 -26.84
C VAL A 787 49.86 -55.51 -27.97
N ASP A 788 50.80 -56.40 -27.67
CA ASP A 788 51.30 -57.40 -28.61
C ASP A 788 50.21 -58.42 -28.98
N ALA A 789 49.29 -58.76 -28.06
CA ALA A 789 48.15 -59.64 -28.33
C ALA A 789 47.14 -59.00 -29.30
N ILE A 790 46.83 -57.71 -29.14
CA ILE A 790 45.99 -56.97 -30.10
C ILE A 790 46.66 -56.91 -31.48
N ARG A 791 47.98 -56.71 -31.53
CA ARG A 791 48.72 -56.73 -32.80
C ARG A 791 48.79 -58.14 -33.42
N ALA A 792 48.92 -59.17 -32.59
CA ALA A 792 48.96 -60.56 -33.02
C ALA A 792 47.60 -61.05 -33.58
N SER A 793 46.48 -60.40 -33.23
CA SER A 793 45.18 -60.65 -33.86
C SER A 793 45.10 -60.10 -35.29
N GLY A 794 46.09 -59.31 -35.73
CA GLY A 794 46.12 -58.64 -37.03
C GLY A 794 45.38 -57.31 -37.06
N GLN A 795 44.81 -56.88 -35.92
CA GLN A 795 44.09 -55.61 -35.82
C GLN A 795 45.05 -54.42 -35.69
N LYS A 796 44.75 -53.35 -36.42
CA LYS A 796 45.37 -52.03 -36.22
C LYS A 796 44.81 -51.36 -34.96
N ILE A 797 45.58 -50.52 -34.30
CA ILE A 797 45.18 -49.83 -33.07
C ILE A 797 44.81 -48.38 -33.39
N VAL A 798 43.55 -48.00 -33.13
CA VAL A 798 43.06 -46.62 -33.25
C VAL A 798 42.89 -46.02 -31.86
N MET A 799 43.56 -44.92 -31.59
CA MET A 799 43.45 -44.18 -30.32
C MET A 799 42.48 -43.02 -30.49
N LEU A 800 41.27 -43.13 -29.91
CA LEU A 800 40.25 -42.07 -29.93
C LEU A 800 40.36 -41.19 -28.68
N ILE A 801 40.43 -39.88 -28.86
CA ILE A 801 40.59 -38.89 -27.79
C ILE A 801 39.52 -37.80 -27.96
N GLY A 802 38.85 -37.43 -26.88
CA GLY A 802 37.88 -36.34 -26.86
C GLY A 802 37.31 -36.14 -25.46
N ASP A 803 36.27 -35.32 -25.34
CA ASP A 803 35.62 -35.03 -24.07
C ASP A 803 34.48 -36.05 -23.78
N SER A 804 33.51 -35.65 -22.97
CA SER A 804 32.28 -36.41 -22.70
C SER A 804 31.54 -36.87 -23.96
N TYR A 805 31.67 -36.20 -25.12
CA TYR A 805 30.99 -36.61 -26.37
C TYR A 805 31.57 -37.89 -26.97
N THR A 806 32.83 -38.19 -26.69
CA THR A 806 33.45 -39.46 -27.09
C THR A 806 33.34 -40.55 -26.03
N GLN A 807 32.95 -40.18 -24.81
CA GLN A 807 32.84 -41.08 -23.66
C GLN A 807 31.56 -41.93 -23.69
N GLY A 808 30.45 -41.38 -24.19
CA GLY A 808 29.07 -41.89 -24.20
C GLY A 808 28.84 -43.31 -23.65
N CYS A 809 28.27 -43.41 -22.44
CA CYS A 809 28.00 -44.67 -21.74
C CYS A 809 27.08 -45.66 -22.52
N CYS A 810 26.19 -45.17 -23.39
CA CYS A 810 25.30 -45.97 -24.26
C CYS A 810 24.80 -45.10 -25.41
N ALA A 811 25.43 -45.17 -26.59
CA ALA A 811 25.04 -44.38 -27.75
C ALA A 811 23.82 -44.95 -28.50
N ASP A 812 23.46 -46.21 -28.23
CA ASP A 812 22.29 -46.91 -28.77
C ASP A 812 21.53 -47.60 -27.64
N SER A 813 20.78 -46.83 -26.83
CA SER A 813 19.77 -47.34 -25.89
C SER A 813 20.07 -48.75 -25.34
N TYR A 814 20.93 -48.81 -24.32
CA TYR A 814 21.31 -50.01 -23.56
C TYR A 814 22.27 -51.02 -24.24
N ASN A 815 22.58 -50.94 -25.55
CA ASN A 815 23.21 -52.08 -26.26
C ASN A 815 24.60 -51.85 -26.92
N ALA A 816 25.08 -50.61 -27.11
CA ALA A 816 26.47 -50.35 -27.50
C ALA A 816 27.04 -49.02 -26.93
N SER A 817 28.30 -49.06 -26.48
CA SER A 817 29.13 -47.89 -26.16
C SER A 817 29.58 -47.16 -27.44
N PHE A 818 29.99 -45.89 -27.32
CA PHE A 818 30.44 -45.10 -28.47
C PHE A 818 31.63 -45.75 -29.21
N ALA A 819 32.58 -46.33 -28.48
CA ALA A 819 33.70 -47.06 -29.08
C ALA A 819 33.26 -48.34 -29.82
N GLN A 820 32.21 -49.02 -29.35
CA GLN A 820 31.62 -50.17 -30.05
C GLN A 820 30.89 -49.76 -31.34
N LEU A 821 30.35 -48.55 -31.41
CA LEU A 821 29.81 -48.01 -32.67
C LEU A 821 30.90 -47.76 -33.72
N LEU A 822 32.15 -47.49 -33.31
CA LEU A 822 33.29 -47.30 -34.20
C LEU A 822 34.01 -48.60 -34.55
N ASN A 823 33.97 -49.57 -33.64
CA ASN A 823 34.65 -50.86 -33.75
C ASN A 823 33.77 -51.91 -34.46
N GLN A 824 33.27 -51.58 -35.66
CA GLN A 824 32.41 -52.46 -36.46
C GLN A 824 33.19 -53.41 -37.39
N SER A 825 34.47 -53.12 -37.65
CA SER A 825 35.36 -53.91 -38.51
C SER A 825 36.25 -54.86 -37.69
N GLU A 826 36.67 -55.98 -38.29
CA GLU A 826 37.71 -56.85 -37.70
C GLU A 826 39.14 -56.38 -38.03
N GLU A 827 39.28 -55.28 -38.77
CA GLU A 827 40.58 -54.77 -39.24
C GLU A 827 41.30 -53.87 -38.21
N TYR A 828 40.57 -53.27 -37.27
CA TYR A 828 41.14 -52.40 -36.24
C TYR A 828 40.41 -52.52 -34.90
N ALA A 829 41.07 -52.07 -33.83
CA ALA A 829 40.53 -51.97 -32.48
C ALA A 829 40.60 -50.51 -32.02
N VAL A 830 39.45 -49.96 -31.62
CA VAL A 830 39.36 -48.59 -31.10
C VAL A 830 39.56 -48.59 -29.59
N LEU A 831 40.60 -47.91 -29.14
CA LEU A 831 40.87 -47.60 -27.74
C LEU A 831 40.37 -46.18 -27.45
N ASN A 832 39.30 -46.08 -26.66
CA ASN A 832 38.70 -44.80 -26.30
C ASN A 832 39.44 -44.16 -25.11
N PHE A 833 39.62 -42.85 -25.14
CA PHE A 833 40.19 -42.02 -24.09
C PHE A 833 39.30 -40.80 -23.79
N GLY A 834 37.99 -40.92 -24.04
CA GLY A 834 36.98 -39.89 -23.74
C GLY A 834 36.88 -39.56 -22.26
N ILE A 835 36.89 -38.27 -21.92
CA ILE A 835 36.94 -37.79 -20.53
C ILE A 835 35.95 -36.61 -20.33
N PRO A 836 35.09 -36.61 -19.28
CA PRO A 836 34.14 -35.52 -19.09
C PRO A 836 34.83 -34.20 -18.76
N GLY A 837 34.54 -33.15 -19.54
CA GLY A 837 35.11 -31.82 -19.33
C GLY A 837 36.61 -31.72 -19.59
N ALA A 838 37.16 -32.62 -20.42
CA ALA A 838 38.53 -32.54 -20.93
C ALA A 838 38.72 -31.41 -21.95
N ASP A 839 39.97 -31.16 -22.32
CA ASP A 839 40.37 -30.08 -23.20
C ASP A 839 41.61 -30.47 -24.04
N PRO A 840 42.05 -29.63 -25.01
CA PRO A 840 43.24 -29.86 -25.81
C PRO A 840 44.57 -30.07 -25.06
N VAL A 841 44.79 -29.46 -23.89
CA VAL A 841 45.98 -29.72 -23.05
C VAL A 841 45.95 -31.15 -22.55
N GLN A 842 44.79 -31.61 -22.10
CA GLN A 842 44.59 -32.98 -21.64
C GLN A 842 44.73 -33.97 -22.80
N TYR A 843 44.22 -33.64 -24.00
CA TYR A 843 44.39 -34.47 -25.19
C TYR A 843 45.87 -34.68 -25.51
N ARG A 844 46.69 -33.61 -25.47
CA ARG A 844 48.15 -33.70 -25.70
C ARG A 844 48.81 -34.62 -24.68
N LEU A 845 48.54 -34.42 -23.39
CA LEU A 845 49.18 -35.20 -22.32
C LEU A 845 48.82 -36.69 -22.37
N ILE A 846 47.60 -37.03 -22.77
CA ILE A 846 47.19 -38.42 -22.99
C ILE A 846 48.00 -39.04 -24.13
N VAL A 847 48.13 -38.35 -25.27
CA VAL A 847 48.98 -38.83 -26.37
C VAL A 847 50.42 -38.98 -25.94
N GLU A 848 50.99 -37.99 -25.26
CA GLU A 848 52.38 -38.00 -24.81
C GLU A 848 52.68 -39.17 -23.86
N LYS A 849 51.74 -39.48 -22.98
CA LYS A 849 51.86 -40.57 -22.01
C LYS A 849 51.67 -41.94 -22.65
N TYR A 850 50.65 -42.12 -23.49
CA TYR A 850 50.21 -43.46 -23.89
C TYR A 850 50.57 -43.88 -25.31
N ALA A 851 50.78 -42.94 -26.25
CA ALA A 851 51.22 -43.31 -27.59
C ALA A 851 52.58 -44.06 -27.61
N PRO A 852 53.58 -43.75 -26.73
CA PRO A 852 54.81 -44.56 -26.66
C PRO A 852 54.58 -46.02 -26.25
N LEU A 853 53.57 -46.28 -25.42
CA LEU A 853 53.21 -47.61 -24.94
C LEU A 853 52.41 -48.39 -25.99
N LEU A 854 51.37 -47.76 -26.54
CA LEU A 854 50.40 -48.41 -27.43
C LEU A 854 50.88 -48.49 -28.88
N LYS A 855 51.76 -47.55 -29.30
CA LYS A 855 52.23 -47.35 -30.67
C LYS A 855 51.08 -47.34 -31.71
N PRO A 856 50.00 -46.56 -31.50
CA PRO A 856 48.79 -46.67 -32.31
C PRO A 856 49.06 -46.46 -33.80
N ASP A 857 48.30 -47.15 -34.66
CA ASP A 857 48.33 -46.99 -36.11
C ASP A 857 47.61 -45.71 -36.56
N LEU A 858 46.71 -45.16 -35.71
CA LEU A 858 46.03 -43.89 -35.94
C LEU A 858 45.65 -43.23 -34.59
N ILE A 859 45.84 -41.91 -34.49
CA ILE A 859 45.25 -41.10 -33.41
C ILE A 859 44.12 -40.26 -33.99
N LEU A 860 42.93 -40.38 -33.40
CA LEU A 860 41.74 -39.64 -33.77
C LEU A 860 41.36 -38.70 -32.62
N VAL A 861 41.37 -37.39 -32.88
CA VAL A 861 41.06 -36.36 -31.87
C VAL A 861 39.73 -35.69 -32.22
N ALA A 862 38.76 -35.76 -31.33
CA ALA A 862 37.46 -35.10 -31.45
C ALA A 862 37.37 -33.92 -30.49
N VAL A 863 37.20 -32.72 -31.05
CA VAL A 863 37.12 -31.46 -30.30
C VAL A 863 35.69 -30.93 -30.36
N TYR A 864 35.05 -30.70 -29.20
CA TYR A 864 33.72 -30.11 -29.13
C TYR A 864 33.75 -28.59 -29.14
N GLY A 865 33.05 -27.99 -30.10
CA GLY A 865 33.04 -26.53 -30.31
C GLY A 865 32.39 -25.72 -29.19
N GLY A 866 31.61 -26.34 -28.31
CA GLY A 866 30.91 -25.66 -27.21
C GLY A 866 31.78 -25.38 -25.98
N ASN A 867 32.68 -26.29 -25.59
CA ASN A 867 33.46 -26.14 -24.35
C ASN A 867 34.91 -26.68 -24.38
N ASP A 868 35.36 -27.36 -25.44
CA ASP A 868 36.76 -27.83 -25.56
C ASP A 868 37.72 -26.73 -26.04
N ILE A 869 37.24 -25.50 -26.18
CA ILE A 869 38.03 -24.37 -26.68
C ILE A 869 38.62 -23.63 -25.49
N LEU A 870 39.94 -23.74 -25.33
CA LEU A 870 40.71 -23.09 -24.28
C LEU A 870 40.93 -21.61 -24.55
N GLU A 871 40.42 -20.80 -23.63
CA GLU A 871 40.54 -19.34 -23.66
C GLU A 871 41.79 -18.83 -22.93
N TYR A 872 42.40 -19.65 -22.07
CA TYR A 872 43.61 -19.35 -21.31
C TYR A 872 44.42 -20.63 -21.05
N ASP A 873 45.73 -20.48 -20.85
CA ASP A 873 46.60 -21.57 -20.39
C ASP A 873 46.20 -21.98 -18.97
N ARG A 874 45.89 -23.26 -18.77
CA ARG A 874 45.45 -23.80 -17.47
C ARG A 874 46.30 -24.99 -17.08
N THR A 875 46.60 -25.10 -15.79
CA THR A 875 47.37 -26.24 -15.27
C THR A 875 46.62 -27.53 -15.55
N ALA A 876 47.31 -28.48 -16.18
CA ALA A 876 46.79 -29.81 -16.41
C ALA A 876 46.34 -30.44 -15.09
N LYS A 877 45.10 -30.94 -15.09
CA LYS A 877 44.55 -31.62 -13.94
C LYS A 877 44.94 -33.11 -14.02
N PRO A 878 45.32 -33.75 -12.90
CA PRO A 878 45.74 -35.14 -12.90
C PRO A 878 44.54 -36.06 -13.17
N PHE A 879 44.56 -36.82 -14.26
CA PHE A 879 43.49 -37.75 -14.62
C PHE A 879 43.99 -39.13 -15.02
N ILE A 880 43.13 -40.10 -14.75
CA ILE A 880 43.20 -41.49 -15.16
C ILE A 880 42.30 -41.62 -16.40
N PRO A 881 42.84 -41.95 -17.59
CA PRO A 881 42.00 -42.21 -18.74
C PRO A 881 41.24 -43.53 -18.58
N LEU A 882 40.14 -43.60 -19.30
CA LEU A 882 39.20 -44.70 -19.30
C LEU A 882 39.34 -45.41 -20.64
N SER A 883 40.00 -46.57 -20.68
CA SER A 883 40.16 -47.34 -21.92
C SER A 883 39.24 -48.55 -21.97
N TYR A 884 38.58 -48.79 -23.09
CA TYR A 884 37.70 -49.94 -23.32
C TYR A 884 38.12 -50.73 -24.57
N PRO A 885 38.37 -52.05 -24.48
CA PRO A 885 37.72 -53.00 -25.43
C PRO A 885 37.54 -54.45 -24.93
N ILE A 886 36.51 -55.20 -25.40
CA ILE A 886 36.56 -56.53 -26.09
C ILE A 886 35.18 -56.80 -26.80
N LYS A 887 35.18 -57.29 -28.05
CA LYS A 887 34.01 -57.89 -28.72
C LYS A 887 33.58 -59.17 -27.95
N ASN A 888 32.35 -59.21 -27.42
CA ASN A 888 31.73 -60.31 -26.65
C ASN A 888 32.05 -60.47 -25.14
N GLY A 889 32.46 -59.41 -24.43
CA GLY A 889 32.49 -59.38 -22.96
C GLY A 889 31.26 -58.69 -22.32
N PRO A 890 30.90 -58.97 -21.05
CA PRO A 890 29.90 -58.18 -20.33
C PRO A 890 30.36 -56.73 -20.14
N TRP A 891 29.39 -55.82 -20.09
CA TRP A 891 29.58 -54.38 -19.90
C TRP A 891 30.35 -54.08 -18.62
N LEU A 892 31.50 -53.43 -18.76
CA LEU A 892 32.30 -52.92 -17.65
C LEU A 892 32.52 -51.44 -17.92
N ASN A 893 31.90 -50.58 -17.10
CA ASN A 893 31.98 -49.13 -17.19
C ASN A 893 33.07 -48.60 -16.27
N SER A 894 33.54 -47.43 -16.61
CA SER A 894 34.63 -46.73 -16.01
C SER A 894 34.21 -45.26 -15.97
N GLU A 895 34.13 -44.61 -14.80
CA GLU A 895 34.22 -43.15 -14.70
C GLU A 895 34.80 -42.69 -13.36
N GLY A 896 35.95 -42.03 -13.45
CA GLY A 896 36.36 -40.94 -12.57
C GLY A 896 37.08 -39.91 -13.45
N PRO A 897 37.51 -38.74 -12.95
CA PRO A 897 36.99 -37.91 -11.87
C PRO A 897 37.12 -36.40 -12.23
N ILE A 898 36.12 -35.69 -12.80
CA ILE A 898 36.32 -34.26 -13.15
C ILE A 898 35.13 -33.35 -12.85
N TYR A 899 34.94 -33.01 -11.59
CA TYR A 899 34.44 -31.67 -11.18
C TYR A 899 35.14 -31.13 -9.93
N LEU A 900 36.30 -31.68 -9.56
CA LEU A 900 37.11 -31.25 -8.41
C LEU A 900 38.18 -30.21 -8.82
N THR A 901 37.76 -29.03 -9.28
CA THR A 901 38.63 -27.84 -9.18
C THR A 901 37.83 -26.58 -8.91
N LYS A 902 37.35 -26.45 -7.68
CA LYS A 902 37.70 -25.31 -6.82
C LYS A 902 38.02 -25.94 -5.47
N GLN A 903 39.31 -26.02 -5.12
CA GLN A 903 39.87 -26.54 -3.87
C GLN A 903 38.91 -27.47 -3.09
N GLY A 904 38.94 -28.76 -3.43
CA GLY A 904 38.12 -29.77 -2.75
C GLY A 904 38.40 -29.78 -1.26
N THR A 905 37.42 -29.33 -0.48
CA THR A 905 37.35 -29.47 0.96
C THR A 905 37.28 -30.96 1.28
N TYR A 906 38.43 -31.59 1.53
CA TYR A 906 38.45 -32.88 2.19
C TYR A 906 38.03 -32.66 3.63
N PHE A 907 36.97 -33.34 4.04
CA PHE A 907 36.50 -33.30 5.41
C PHE A 907 37.15 -34.45 6.17
N LYS A 908 37.79 -34.15 7.30
CA LYS A 908 38.50 -35.16 8.10
C LYS A 908 37.56 -36.21 8.65
N ASN A 909 36.27 -35.91 8.74
CA ASN A 909 35.23 -36.81 9.21
C ASN A 909 33.84 -36.39 8.71
N PHE A 910 32.86 -37.26 8.97
CA PHE A 910 31.47 -37.11 8.52
C PHE A 910 30.81 -35.84 9.05
N ASN A 911 31.16 -35.40 10.27
CA ASN A 911 30.57 -34.20 10.85
C ASN A 911 31.09 -32.93 10.17
N GLU A 912 32.38 -32.87 9.83
CA GLU A 912 32.96 -31.73 9.10
C GLU A 912 32.41 -31.62 7.67
N ALA A 913 32.14 -32.77 7.02
CA ALA A 913 31.47 -32.82 5.72
C ALA A 913 30.04 -32.32 5.80
N LYS A 914 29.30 -32.86 6.77
CA LYS A 914 27.92 -32.49 7.02
C LYS A 914 27.79 -31.01 7.38
N GLU A 915 28.67 -30.48 8.21
CA GLU A 915 28.71 -29.06 8.57
C GLU A 915 28.98 -28.20 7.33
N HIS A 916 30.01 -28.48 6.53
CA HIS A 916 30.26 -27.69 5.32
C HIS A 916 29.10 -27.68 4.33
N TYR A 917 28.42 -28.82 4.11
CA TYR A 917 27.26 -28.87 3.22
C TYR A 917 26.02 -28.20 3.81
N PHE A 918 25.81 -28.31 5.12
CA PHE A 918 24.82 -27.50 5.83
C PHE A 918 25.16 -26.01 5.70
N ASP A 919 26.42 -25.62 5.79
CA ASP A 919 26.84 -24.22 5.71
C ASP A 919 26.71 -23.67 4.29
N TYR A 920 26.95 -24.50 3.28
CA TYR A 920 26.96 -24.10 1.87
C TYR A 920 25.54 -23.98 1.27
N PHE A 921 24.63 -24.90 1.64
CA PHE A 921 23.27 -24.97 1.07
C PHE A 921 22.17 -24.57 2.05
N SER A 922 22.53 -24.14 3.26
CA SER A 922 21.60 -23.75 4.31
C SER A 922 22.10 -22.50 5.05
N LEU A 923 21.21 -21.84 5.78
CA LEU A 923 21.56 -20.70 6.64
C LEU A 923 22.05 -21.14 8.04
N TRP A 924 22.29 -22.44 8.23
CA TRP A 924 22.71 -23.00 9.52
C TRP A 924 24.19 -22.89 9.79
N GLY A 925 24.99 -22.43 8.82
CA GLY A 925 26.43 -22.36 8.96
C GLY A 925 27.04 -21.30 9.85
N GLU A 926 28.28 -21.55 10.24
CA GLU A 926 28.99 -20.79 11.28
C GLU A 926 29.42 -19.39 10.80
N GLU A 927 29.78 -19.26 9.52
CA GLU A 927 30.30 -18.03 8.89
C GLU A 927 29.21 -17.00 8.47
N ASN A 928 27.94 -17.22 8.82
CA ASN A 928 26.84 -16.33 8.42
C ASN A 928 26.86 -14.96 9.12
N THR A 929 26.43 -13.92 8.40
CA THR A 929 26.22 -12.56 8.94
C THR A 929 25.11 -12.56 10.02
N PHE A 930 25.08 -11.54 10.88
CA PHE A 930 24.01 -11.39 11.89
C PHE A 930 22.60 -11.42 11.27
N PHE A 931 22.46 -10.85 10.08
CA PHE A 931 21.21 -10.83 9.32
C PHE A 931 20.80 -12.25 8.87
N GLU A 932 21.73 -13.00 8.29
CA GLU A 932 21.51 -14.39 7.86
C GLU A 932 21.22 -15.32 9.06
N LYS A 933 21.92 -15.10 10.18
CA LYS A 933 21.67 -15.78 11.46
C LYS A 933 20.29 -15.47 12.03
N THR A 934 19.70 -14.32 11.69
CA THR A 934 18.33 -13.98 12.07
C THR A 934 17.32 -14.64 11.12
N ILE A 935 17.60 -14.62 9.81
CA ILE A 935 16.74 -15.20 8.77
C ILE A 935 16.66 -16.73 8.89
N ARG A 936 17.72 -17.43 9.31
CA ARG A 936 17.74 -18.90 9.43
C ARG A 936 16.65 -19.47 10.32
N TYR A 937 16.17 -18.70 11.29
CA TYR A 937 15.12 -19.13 12.20
C TYR A 937 13.72 -18.91 11.64
N SER A 938 13.57 -18.33 10.45
CA SER A 938 12.29 -18.07 9.80
C SER A 938 12.12 -18.98 8.59
N VAL A 939 11.09 -19.83 8.58
CA VAL A 939 10.65 -20.60 7.40
C VAL A 939 10.27 -19.67 6.25
N ILE A 940 9.62 -18.55 6.57
CA ILE A 940 9.06 -17.61 5.60
C ILE A 940 10.16 -16.82 4.89
N LEU A 941 11.18 -16.36 5.63
CA LEU A 941 12.22 -15.48 5.08
C LEU A 941 13.42 -16.25 4.53
N SER A 942 13.73 -17.43 5.08
CA SER A 942 14.93 -18.19 4.69
C SER A 942 14.91 -18.66 3.24
N ARG A 943 13.78 -19.16 2.75
CA ARG A 943 13.66 -19.68 1.38
C ARG A 943 13.84 -18.64 0.27
N PRO A 944 13.09 -17.51 0.24
CA PRO A 944 13.26 -16.51 -0.81
C PRO A 944 14.65 -15.86 -0.75
N TYR A 945 15.19 -15.65 0.45
CA TYR A 945 16.54 -15.14 0.63
C TYR A 945 17.58 -16.08 0.03
N MET A 946 17.47 -17.38 0.32
CA MET A 946 18.37 -18.39 -0.23
C MET A 946 18.22 -18.53 -1.75
N LYS A 947 17.00 -18.47 -2.30
CA LYS A 947 16.75 -18.48 -3.77
C LYS A 947 17.42 -17.30 -4.47
N TRP A 948 17.30 -16.10 -3.89
CA TRP A 948 17.97 -14.90 -4.40
C TRP A 948 19.49 -15.00 -4.30
N LYS A 949 20.02 -15.47 -3.16
CA LYS A 949 21.46 -15.65 -2.93
C LYS A 949 22.06 -16.66 -3.91
N THR A 950 21.39 -17.78 -4.17
CA THR A 950 21.80 -18.76 -5.18
C THR A 950 21.78 -18.17 -6.59
N LYS A 951 20.75 -17.38 -6.94
CA LYS A 951 20.68 -16.70 -8.24
C LYS A 951 21.79 -15.66 -8.42
N GLN A 952 22.08 -14.84 -7.42
CA GLN A 952 23.20 -13.88 -7.48
C GLN A 952 24.52 -14.61 -7.75
N ARG A 953 24.76 -15.70 -7.03
CA ARG A 953 25.96 -16.51 -7.21
C ARG A 953 26.03 -17.15 -8.60
N TYR A 954 24.90 -17.57 -9.16
CA TYR A 954 24.82 -18.04 -10.55
C TYR A 954 25.17 -16.95 -11.57
N GLU A 955 24.61 -15.74 -11.43
CA GLU A 955 24.91 -14.60 -12.31
C GLU A 955 26.39 -14.15 -12.19
N GLU A 956 26.95 -14.16 -10.97
CA GLU A 956 28.38 -13.88 -10.74
C GLU A 956 29.32 -14.86 -11.45
N ILE A 957 28.90 -16.12 -11.61
CA ILE A 957 29.65 -17.16 -12.32
C ILE A 957 29.41 -17.06 -13.83
N LYS A 958 28.20 -16.70 -14.26
CA LYS A 958 27.81 -16.62 -15.68
C LYS A 958 28.52 -15.49 -16.44
N ASP A 959 28.72 -14.33 -15.80
CA ASP A 959 29.45 -13.21 -16.41
C ASP A 959 30.98 -13.43 -16.48
N GLN A 960 31.49 -14.51 -15.86
CA GLN A 960 32.89 -14.94 -15.99
C GLN A 960 33.14 -15.82 -17.22
N MET A 961 32.12 -16.13 -18.02
CA MET A 961 32.26 -16.78 -19.33
C MET A 961 32.42 -15.70 -20.42
N PRO A 962 33.59 -15.56 -21.06
CA PRO A 962 33.87 -14.53 -22.06
C PRO A 962 32.94 -14.62 -23.28
N LYS A 963 32.56 -13.45 -23.81
CA LYS A 963 31.55 -13.30 -24.86
C LYS A 963 32.08 -13.12 -26.28
N GLU A 964 33.38 -13.21 -26.54
CA GLU A 964 33.93 -12.99 -27.89
C GLU A 964 35.10 -13.96 -28.20
N LEU A 965 34.88 -14.86 -29.15
CA LEU A 965 35.78 -15.95 -29.62
C LEU A 965 36.92 -15.46 -30.56
N GLU A 966 37.33 -14.19 -30.49
CA GLU A 966 38.45 -13.70 -31.30
C GLU A 966 39.76 -13.70 -30.48
N GLY A 967 40.63 -14.70 -30.72
CA GLY A 967 42.05 -14.64 -30.37
C GLY A 967 42.57 -15.63 -29.31
N GLN A 968 42.29 -16.94 -29.45
CA GLN A 968 42.72 -17.95 -28.45
C GLN A 968 43.82 -18.90 -28.98
N PRO A 969 45.12 -18.65 -28.69
CA PRO A 969 46.24 -19.44 -29.23
C PRO A 969 46.47 -20.80 -28.55
N TYR A 970 45.87 -21.07 -27.39
CA TYR A 970 46.24 -22.22 -26.55
C TYR A 970 45.68 -23.56 -27.04
N SER A 971 44.43 -23.59 -27.53
CA SER A 971 43.88 -24.80 -28.16
C SER A 971 44.73 -25.23 -29.35
N ASN A 972 45.03 -24.29 -30.24
CA ASN A 972 45.86 -24.55 -31.41
C ASN A 972 47.28 -24.98 -31.05
N GLN A 973 47.90 -24.34 -30.06
CA GLN A 973 49.22 -24.72 -29.56
C GLN A 973 49.25 -26.18 -29.10
N ASN A 974 48.31 -26.59 -28.25
CA ASN A 974 48.29 -27.95 -27.70
C ASN A 974 47.98 -29.01 -28.78
N LEU A 975 47.06 -28.73 -29.71
CA LEU A 975 46.79 -29.63 -30.83
C LEU A 975 47.99 -29.73 -31.80
N THR A 976 48.72 -28.62 -32.00
CA THR A 976 49.93 -28.59 -32.84
C THR A 976 51.07 -29.36 -32.19
N GLU A 977 51.27 -29.22 -30.89
CA GLU A 977 52.28 -29.96 -30.13
C GLU A 977 51.95 -31.47 -30.07
N LEU A 978 50.66 -31.81 -29.90
CA LEU A 978 50.17 -33.19 -30.02
C LEU A 978 50.51 -33.77 -31.41
N ASN A 979 50.17 -33.04 -32.48
CA ASN A 979 50.45 -33.48 -33.85
C ASN A 979 51.96 -33.63 -34.11
N ALA A 980 52.77 -32.68 -33.61
CA ALA A 980 54.22 -32.75 -33.72
C ALA A 980 54.79 -33.98 -32.97
N PHE A 981 54.30 -34.24 -31.76
CA PHE A 981 54.70 -35.42 -30.97
C PHE A 981 54.37 -36.73 -31.68
N ALA A 982 53.17 -36.86 -32.23
CA ALA A 982 52.76 -38.04 -33.00
C ALA A 982 53.59 -38.20 -34.29
N LYS A 983 53.85 -37.10 -35.00
CA LYS A 983 54.67 -37.09 -36.23
C LYS A 983 56.11 -37.54 -35.99
N THR A 984 56.73 -37.20 -34.85
CA THR A 984 58.07 -37.72 -34.50
C THR A 984 58.13 -39.24 -34.32
N ARG A 985 56.97 -39.90 -34.24
CA ARG A 985 56.82 -41.35 -34.09
C ARG A 985 56.17 -42.01 -35.31
N GLU A 986 56.02 -41.26 -36.41
CA GLU A 986 55.41 -41.75 -37.65
C GLU A 986 53.95 -42.21 -37.47
N ILE A 987 53.24 -41.64 -36.50
CA ILE A 987 51.83 -41.95 -36.24
C ILE A 987 50.95 -40.89 -36.93
N PRO A 988 50.01 -41.27 -37.81
CA PRO A 988 49.07 -40.33 -38.41
C PRO A 988 48.05 -39.83 -37.37
N VAL A 989 47.67 -38.56 -37.49
CA VAL A 989 46.68 -37.90 -36.63
C VAL A 989 45.55 -37.32 -37.47
N GLN A 990 44.31 -37.62 -37.10
CA GLN A 990 43.11 -37.04 -37.69
C GLN A 990 42.40 -36.17 -36.65
N PHE A 991 42.22 -34.88 -36.96
CA PHE A 991 41.47 -33.95 -36.12
C PHE A 991 40.03 -33.83 -36.61
N THR A 992 39.09 -33.82 -35.68
CA THR A 992 37.66 -33.65 -35.96
C THR A 992 37.03 -32.61 -35.04
N LEU A 993 36.01 -31.92 -35.56
CA LEU A 993 35.22 -30.94 -34.82
C LEU A 993 33.79 -31.47 -34.65
N ILE A 994 33.30 -31.45 -33.41
CA ILE A 994 31.89 -31.68 -33.08
C ILE A 994 31.22 -30.29 -32.97
N PRO A 995 30.22 -29.97 -33.82
CA PRO A 995 29.51 -28.69 -33.72
C PRO A 995 28.64 -28.65 -32.46
N SER A 996 28.39 -27.46 -31.89
CA SER A 996 27.43 -27.27 -30.79
C SER A 996 25.98 -27.26 -31.28
N PRO A 997 24.97 -27.48 -30.39
CA PRO A 997 23.56 -27.31 -30.75
C PRO A 997 23.26 -25.95 -31.41
N SER A 998 23.88 -24.87 -30.93
CA SER A 998 23.72 -23.54 -31.52
C SER A 998 24.38 -23.41 -32.90
N ASP A 999 25.54 -24.04 -33.12
CA ASP A 999 26.22 -24.06 -34.42
C ASP A 999 25.35 -24.68 -35.51
N VAL A 1000 24.71 -25.80 -35.17
CA VAL A 1000 23.84 -26.54 -36.08
C VAL A 1000 22.54 -25.80 -36.33
N GLN A 1001 22.00 -25.09 -35.33
CA GLN A 1001 20.78 -24.29 -35.48
C GLN A 1001 20.97 -23.04 -36.36
N SER A 1002 22.18 -22.46 -36.35
CA SER A 1002 22.43 -21.14 -36.96
C SER A 1002 23.07 -21.18 -38.35
N GLU A 1003 23.22 -22.38 -38.95
CA GLU A 1003 23.86 -22.59 -40.27
C GLU A 1003 25.21 -21.85 -40.40
N VAL A 1004 26.01 -21.86 -39.33
CA VAL A 1004 27.30 -21.16 -39.31
C VAL A 1004 28.34 -21.93 -40.12
N ASP A 1005 29.17 -21.21 -40.89
CA ASP A 1005 30.36 -21.76 -41.51
C ASP A 1005 31.36 -22.19 -40.43
N LEU A 1006 31.31 -23.48 -40.06
CA LEU A 1006 32.16 -24.09 -39.03
C LEU A 1006 33.64 -23.97 -39.37
N LYS A 1007 34.00 -24.02 -40.66
CA LYS A 1007 35.38 -23.88 -41.10
C LYS A 1007 35.91 -22.48 -40.84
N LYS A 1008 35.07 -21.47 -41.07
CA LYS A 1008 35.39 -20.09 -40.72
C LYS A 1008 35.40 -19.84 -39.22
N LYS A 1009 34.41 -20.35 -38.47
CA LYS A 1009 34.27 -20.13 -37.02
C LYS A 1009 35.45 -20.71 -36.24
N TYR A 1010 35.86 -21.94 -36.55
CA TYR A 1010 36.88 -22.66 -35.79
C TYR A 1010 38.26 -22.71 -36.46
N HIS A 1011 38.48 -21.91 -37.52
CA HIS A 1011 39.76 -21.86 -38.23
C HIS A 1011 40.96 -21.63 -37.29
N PHE A 1012 40.78 -20.81 -36.26
CA PHE A 1012 41.86 -20.48 -35.32
C PHE A 1012 42.29 -21.68 -34.47
N VAL A 1013 41.37 -22.60 -34.14
CA VAL A 1013 41.66 -23.80 -33.33
C VAL A 1013 42.57 -24.77 -34.11
N PHE A 1014 42.28 -24.95 -35.39
CA PHE A 1014 42.99 -25.89 -36.27
C PHE A 1014 43.95 -25.21 -37.25
N SER A 1015 44.38 -23.98 -36.97
CA SER A 1015 45.29 -23.27 -37.88
C SER A 1015 46.56 -24.09 -38.13
N GLY A 1016 46.86 -24.41 -39.40
CA GLY A 1016 47.98 -25.26 -39.80
C GLY A 1016 47.77 -26.77 -39.62
N LEU A 1017 46.59 -27.22 -39.19
CA LEU A 1017 46.21 -28.62 -39.01
C LEU A 1017 45.01 -28.97 -39.90
N PRO A 1018 45.05 -30.08 -40.67
CA PRO A 1018 43.86 -30.55 -41.37
C PRO A 1018 42.85 -31.09 -40.36
N TYR A 1019 41.56 -30.76 -40.56
CA TYR A 1019 40.47 -31.30 -39.75
C TYR A 1019 39.19 -31.50 -40.57
N SER A 1020 38.33 -32.39 -40.08
CA SER A 1020 37.04 -32.73 -40.66
C SER A 1020 35.89 -32.46 -39.69
N THR A 1021 34.69 -32.22 -40.19
CA THR A 1021 33.48 -32.01 -39.37
C THR A 1021 32.29 -32.72 -40.03
N PRO A 1022 31.34 -33.30 -39.27
CA PRO A 1022 30.15 -33.89 -39.86
C PRO A 1022 29.26 -32.81 -40.48
N GLU A 1023 28.73 -33.05 -41.68
CA GLU A 1023 27.92 -32.09 -42.45
C GLU A 1023 26.40 -32.27 -42.26
N ASN A 1024 25.95 -33.36 -41.63
CA ASN A 1024 24.54 -33.78 -41.56
C ASN A 1024 23.93 -33.80 -40.14
N MET A 1025 24.49 -33.04 -39.22
CA MET A 1025 23.95 -32.88 -37.87
C MET A 1025 22.74 -31.92 -37.86
N THR A 1026 21.75 -32.17 -37.00
CA THR A 1026 20.57 -31.32 -36.78
C THR A 1026 20.35 -31.06 -35.27
N PRO A 1027 19.56 -30.05 -34.85
CA PRO A 1027 19.29 -29.80 -33.43
C PRO A 1027 18.58 -30.97 -32.72
N GLU A 1028 17.90 -31.82 -33.48
CA GLU A 1028 17.22 -33.03 -32.99
C GLU A 1028 18.20 -34.16 -32.63
N ASP A 1029 19.48 -34.03 -32.96
CA ASP A 1029 20.53 -34.99 -32.61
C ASP A 1029 21.06 -34.80 -31.16
N TYR A 1030 20.55 -33.81 -30.43
CA TYR A 1030 20.95 -33.45 -29.06
C TYR A 1030 19.81 -33.62 -28.05
N ASP A 1031 20.14 -33.75 -26.76
CA ASP A 1031 19.17 -33.83 -25.65
C ASP A 1031 18.53 -32.48 -25.27
N GLY A 1032 18.79 -31.44 -26.07
CA GLY A 1032 18.14 -30.14 -26.01
C GLY A 1032 18.98 -29.05 -26.70
N LEU A 1033 18.56 -27.79 -26.58
CA LEU A 1033 19.12 -26.67 -27.35
C LEU A 1033 20.20 -25.81 -26.65
N ALA A 1034 20.54 -26.08 -25.39
CA ALA A 1034 21.62 -25.36 -24.71
C ALA A 1034 22.99 -25.91 -25.13
N ASP A 1035 24.03 -25.07 -25.24
CA ASP A 1035 25.37 -25.49 -25.69
C ASP A 1035 26.06 -26.51 -24.76
N ALA A 1036 25.55 -26.72 -23.56
CA ALA A 1036 25.99 -27.76 -22.63
C ALA A 1036 25.26 -29.11 -22.81
N ASN A 1037 24.31 -29.19 -23.75
CA ASN A 1037 23.52 -30.40 -23.97
C ASN A 1037 24.21 -31.38 -24.91
N HIS A 1038 24.15 -32.65 -24.52
CA HIS A 1038 24.88 -33.74 -25.14
C HIS A 1038 24.19 -34.30 -26.39
N PHE A 1039 24.89 -35.16 -27.14
CA PHE A 1039 24.25 -35.93 -28.21
C PHE A 1039 23.28 -36.94 -27.61
N ASN A 1040 22.09 -37.03 -28.21
CA ASN A 1040 21.23 -38.17 -27.98
C ASN A 1040 21.73 -39.40 -28.78
N ASN A 1041 20.99 -40.51 -28.73
CA ASN A 1041 21.38 -41.75 -29.42
C ASN A 1041 21.49 -41.62 -30.96
N VAL A 1042 20.75 -40.69 -31.57
CA VAL A 1042 20.81 -40.46 -33.02
C VAL A 1042 22.06 -39.68 -33.38
N GLY A 1043 22.38 -38.63 -32.60
CA GLY A 1043 23.59 -37.84 -32.77
C GLY A 1043 24.87 -38.65 -32.63
N HIS A 1044 24.96 -39.50 -31.61
CA HIS A 1044 26.12 -40.38 -31.43
C HIS A 1044 26.32 -41.34 -32.61
N ARG A 1045 25.25 -41.91 -33.18
CA ARG A 1045 25.36 -42.79 -34.37
C ARG A 1045 25.88 -42.05 -35.59
N LYS A 1046 25.30 -40.89 -35.90
CA LYS A 1046 25.75 -40.06 -37.02
C LYS A 1046 27.22 -39.66 -36.88
N PHE A 1047 27.65 -39.30 -35.66
CA PHE A 1047 29.04 -38.97 -35.41
C PHE A 1047 29.96 -40.17 -35.55
N ALA A 1048 29.57 -41.34 -35.04
CA ALA A 1048 30.34 -42.57 -35.19
C ALA A 1048 30.51 -42.96 -36.67
N ASP A 1049 29.43 -42.93 -37.46
CA ASP A 1049 29.48 -43.20 -38.90
C ASP A 1049 30.45 -42.26 -39.62
N PHE A 1050 30.41 -40.97 -39.28
CA PHE A 1050 31.35 -39.98 -39.80
C PHE A 1050 32.81 -40.32 -39.47
N LEU A 1051 33.11 -40.68 -38.23
CA LEU A 1051 34.48 -41.03 -37.83
C LEU A 1051 34.97 -42.30 -38.55
N THR A 1052 34.11 -43.30 -38.79
CA THR A 1052 34.46 -44.50 -39.56
C THR A 1052 34.94 -44.15 -40.98
N THR A 1053 34.31 -43.16 -41.63
CA THR A 1053 34.75 -42.70 -42.97
C THR A 1053 36.14 -42.07 -42.99
N LEU A 1054 36.68 -41.67 -41.83
CA LEU A 1054 38.03 -41.13 -41.69
C LEU A 1054 39.05 -42.19 -41.32
N ILE A 1055 38.64 -43.18 -40.51
CA ILE A 1055 39.52 -44.25 -40.01
C ILE A 1055 39.92 -45.20 -41.14
N GLU A 1056 38.95 -45.76 -41.87
CA GLU A 1056 39.22 -46.83 -42.84
C GLU A 1056 40.21 -46.42 -43.94
N PRO A 1057 40.08 -45.25 -44.61
CA PRO A 1057 41.03 -44.83 -45.64
C PRO A 1057 42.42 -44.54 -45.07
N THR A 1058 42.50 -43.90 -43.90
CA THR A 1058 43.78 -43.53 -43.27
C THR A 1058 44.59 -44.76 -42.86
N LEU A 1059 43.90 -45.84 -42.48
CA LEU A 1059 44.57 -47.10 -42.17
C LEU A 1059 44.93 -47.90 -43.44
N THR A 1060 44.31 -47.66 -44.59
CA THR A 1060 44.64 -48.40 -45.83
C THR A 1060 45.79 -47.76 -46.62
N GLU A 1061 46.01 -46.46 -46.48
CA GLU A 1061 47.20 -45.73 -46.94
C GLU A 1061 48.45 -46.04 -46.11
#